data_AF-A0A2V7T5C6-F1
#
_entry.id   AF-A0A2V7T5C6-F1
#
_cell.length_a   1.000
_cell.length_b   1.000
_cell.length_c   1.000
_cell.angle_alpha   90.00
_cell.angle_beta   90.00
_cell.angle_gamma   90.00
#
_symmetry.space_group_name_H-M   'P 1'
#
loop_
_entity.id
_entity.type
_entity.pdbx_description
1 polymer ?
#
loop_
_entity_poly.entity_id
_entity_poly.type
_entity_poly.pdbx_seq_one_letter_code
_entity_poly.pdbx_strand_id
1 'polypeptide(L)'
;MTAVGAYRSLLLPALLVMVYRAAQAQTVAPARGGGAGGVTAAWTLRMKGDIRWQQVTPAGMLLVSTDAALAGVDIDAGRVAWEKTELGGLPADSVRVVEGSLLMQAGRLGLLLIFDPVTGAVVFDSRQLGLTQIVTRRVLPQSGTLLVHGRRPSGPPVVALYDLVTGNQRWANETLFEQTEPKKKGLGGLMQNLVRAASEGTELEVLQAGPDMIVVNTLTGLRALDARTGAVRWSATLPTARSGNPPRHVQLYPSVAKADRIYVSFDDRVMAYRLADGQALWAKPATVDGQIGDIVQHPAGIIMLPQGAPEGQSSGSRKVINGVVQTGLNVARYDDGTTIAQKPLHMRGNVTDALITGDAAVLEVDAESKTFVNVLDVGAATVRLKKDVKIKGQLAYAELTPAGLLYISRPDAGTDAEVNVIDLTSGEPRFKDAIEGGKRAPLPYAMEGRTLYVYATRDRKLYAVDRDAGTFRALTGEIKLQGDDVPTTLEIRPGGLVLISSQNLVVVGRDGQVKQQVYYPAPQLPGLLRALYAMESVRAGLYGAAASSYGDAFAQMSRQATDTAAKRLTAQMATAYSQGGAQLTGYSHEAAALASKRFRASLSVPGSVFMLTRAPEGNGNVLLQIDKESAQSRARVDLGKEREPVYAVDDVSNMLFLRTTGGTLVGYRL
;
A
#
# COMPACT_ATOMS: atom_id res chain seq x y z
N MET A 1 -74.02 69.84 -20.79
CA MET A 1 -73.09 69.43 -21.86
C MET A 1 -72.33 68.22 -21.33
N THR A 2 -72.56 67.05 -21.95
CA THR A 2 -71.64 65.90 -22.19
C THR A 2 -70.60 65.54 -21.10
N ALA A 3 -70.42 64.30 -20.62
CA ALA A 3 -71.09 63.00 -20.71
C ALA A 3 -70.37 62.07 -19.68
N VAL A 4 -71.14 61.29 -18.90
CA VAL A 4 -71.07 59.80 -18.74
C VAL A 4 -69.66 59.14 -18.72
N GLY A 5 -69.27 58.22 -17.84
CA GLY A 5 -69.88 57.37 -16.80
C GLY A 5 -68.77 56.44 -16.25
N ALA A 6 -68.88 55.96 -15.00
CA ALA A 6 -69.16 54.55 -14.66
C ALA A 6 -67.97 53.57 -14.84
N TYR A 7 -67.63 52.62 -13.96
CA TYR A 7 -68.10 52.17 -12.64
C TYR A 7 -67.10 51.05 -12.18
N ARG A 8 -66.79 50.95 -10.86
CA ARG A 8 -66.53 49.72 -10.05
C ARG A 8 -65.31 48.81 -10.41
N SER A 9 -64.58 48.12 -9.52
CA SER A 9 -64.75 47.69 -8.12
C SER A 9 -63.44 47.11 -7.53
N LEU A 10 -63.18 47.42 -6.25
CA LEU A 10 -62.82 46.54 -5.10
C LEU A 10 -61.68 45.49 -5.17
N LEU A 11 -60.69 45.73 -4.30
CA LEU A 11 -60.17 44.88 -3.19
C LEU A 11 -59.34 43.59 -3.42
N LEU A 12 -58.27 43.54 -2.61
CA LEU A 12 -57.63 42.41 -1.89
C LEU A 12 -56.46 41.65 -2.57
N PRO A 13 -55.54 41.09 -1.76
CA PRO A 13 -54.09 41.11 -1.97
C PRO A 13 -53.58 39.81 -2.59
N ALA A 14 -52.56 39.89 -3.43
CA ALA A 14 -51.95 38.72 -4.05
C ALA A 14 -50.63 38.34 -3.35
N LEU A 15 -50.73 37.23 -2.62
CA LEU A 15 -49.70 36.25 -2.27
C LEU A 15 -48.44 36.29 -3.17
N LEU A 16 -47.26 36.41 -2.55
CA LEU A 16 -45.99 35.97 -3.14
C LEU A 16 -46.01 34.43 -3.24
N VAL A 17 -46.05 33.90 -4.46
CA VAL A 17 -45.78 32.49 -4.75
C VAL A 17 -44.27 32.31 -4.88
N MET A 18 -43.64 31.73 -3.86
CA MET A 18 -42.35 31.07 -4.02
C MET A 18 -42.56 29.81 -4.85
N VAL A 19 -41.95 29.73 -6.03
CA VAL A 19 -41.80 28.46 -6.75
C VAL A 19 -40.63 27.70 -6.14
N TYR A 20 -40.90 26.96 -5.06
CA TYR A 20 -40.07 25.84 -4.68
C TYR A 20 -40.29 24.73 -5.71
N ARG A 21 -39.28 24.47 -6.57
CA ARG A 21 -39.17 23.15 -7.18
C ARG A 21 -38.76 22.18 -6.08
N ALA A 22 -39.75 21.48 -5.53
CA ALA A 22 -39.50 20.29 -4.73
C ALA A 22 -38.76 19.29 -5.63
N ALA A 23 -37.47 19.09 -5.38
CA ALA A 23 -36.79 17.89 -5.79
C ALA A 23 -37.55 16.73 -5.15
N GLN A 24 -38.26 15.95 -5.97
CA GLN A 24 -38.91 14.74 -5.48
C GLN A 24 -37.83 13.88 -4.81
N ALA A 25 -38.01 13.64 -3.52
CA ALA A 25 -37.24 12.66 -2.79
C ALA A 25 -37.46 11.30 -3.47
N GLN A 26 -36.48 10.83 -4.22
CA GLN A 26 -36.46 9.44 -4.67
C GLN A 26 -36.29 8.56 -3.42
N THR A 27 -37.40 8.05 -2.93
CA THR A 27 -37.41 6.89 -2.03
C THR A 27 -36.90 5.70 -2.82
N VAL A 28 -35.64 5.33 -2.58
CA VAL A 28 -35.03 4.12 -3.13
C VAL A 28 -35.76 2.91 -2.53
N ALA A 29 -36.64 2.29 -3.31
CA ALA A 29 -37.26 1.03 -2.92
C ALA A 29 -36.16 -0.04 -2.75
N PRO A 30 -36.25 -0.93 -1.74
CA PRO A 30 -35.35 -2.08 -1.67
C PRO A 30 -35.48 -2.85 -2.97
N ALA A 31 -34.35 -3.12 -3.63
CA ALA A 31 -34.35 -3.92 -4.84
C ALA A 31 -34.93 -5.30 -4.48
N ARG A 32 -36.11 -5.63 -5.03
CA ARG A 32 -36.52 -7.03 -5.13
C ARG A 32 -35.41 -7.70 -5.93
N GLY A 33 -34.81 -8.77 -5.41
CA GLY A 33 -33.80 -9.54 -6.13
C GLY A 33 -34.40 -10.01 -7.44
N GLY A 34 -34.23 -9.23 -8.52
CA GLY A 34 -34.54 -9.65 -9.87
C GLY A 34 -33.79 -10.94 -10.12
N GLY A 35 -34.43 -11.90 -10.79
CA GLY A 35 -33.99 -13.29 -10.89
C GLY A 35 -32.54 -13.42 -11.34
N ALA A 36 -31.62 -13.40 -10.39
CA ALA A 36 -30.26 -13.84 -10.60
C ALA A 36 -30.35 -15.33 -10.91
N GLY A 37 -29.81 -15.75 -12.05
CA GLY A 37 -29.63 -17.17 -12.32
C GLY A 37 -28.83 -17.77 -11.16
N GLY A 38 -29.35 -18.83 -10.54
CA GLY A 38 -28.59 -19.56 -9.53
C GLY A 38 -27.28 -20.03 -10.16
N VAL A 39 -26.16 -19.74 -9.50
CA VAL A 39 -24.85 -20.19 -9.99
C VAL A 39 -24.73 -21.69 -9.73
N THR A 40 -24.38 -22.45 -10.76
CA THR A 40 -24.09 -23.87 -10.61
C THR A 40 -22.68 -24.08 -10.09
N ALA A 41 -22.49 -25.10 -9.26
CA ALA A 41 -21.17 -25.46 -8.78
C ALA A 41 -20.27 -25.82 -9.98
N ALA A 42 -19.12 -25.14 -10.09
CA ALA A 42 -18.10 -25.49 -11.06
C ALA A 42 -17.41 -26.80 -10.66
N TRP A 43 -17.23 -27.03 -9.36
CA TRP A 43 -16.69 -28.26 -8.80
C TRP A 43 -17.06 -28.42 -7.32
N THR A 44 -16.98 -29.65 -6.82
CA THR A 44 -17.12 -30.00 -5.40
C THR A 44 -15.96 -30.90 -5.00
N LEU A 45 -15.33 -30.58 -3.85
CA LEU A 45 -14.15 -31.26 -3.34
C LEU A 45 -14.36 -31.67 -1.88
N ARG A 46 -14.06 -32.94 -1.57
CA ARG A 46 -14.01 -33.43 -0.19
C ARG A 46 -12.58 -33.36 0.33
N MET A 47 -12.38 -32.62 1.41
CA MET A 47 -11.12 -32.47 2.11
C MET A 47 -10.94 -33.56 3.17
N LYS A 48 -9.69 -33.82 3.56
CA LYS A 48 -9.36 -34.63 4.74
C LYS A 48 -9.50 -33.78 6.01
N GLY A 49 -10.39 -34.18 6.91
CA GLY A 49 -10.72 -33.45 8.13
C GLY A 49 -11.65 -32.26 7.88
N ASP A 50 -12.11 -31.63 8.97
CA ASP A 50 -13.00 -30.48 8.86
C ASP A 50 -12.22 -29.21 8.52
N ILE A 51 -12.78 -28.41 7.62
CA ILE A 51 -12.25 -27.13 7.14
C ILE A 51 -12.46 -26.07 8.23
N ARG A 52 -11.34 -25.52 8.70
CA ARG A 52 -11.27 -24.45 9.70
C ARG A 52 -11.36 -23.08 9.06
N TRP A 53 -10.57 -22.85 8.01
CA TRP A 53 -10.54 -21.60 7.26
C TRP A 53 -9.97 -21.83 5.87
N GLN A 54 -10.18 -20.85 5.00
CA GLN A 54 -9.68 -20.84 3.63
C GLN A 54 -9.29 -19.42 3.22
N GLN A 55 -8.29 -19.29 2.35
CA GLN A 55 -7.79 -18.00 1.88
C GLN A 55 -7.21 -18.13 0.47
N VAL A 56 -7.55 -17.18 -0.41
CA VAL A 56 -6.93 -17.06 -1.72
C VAL A 56 -5.56 -16.40 -1.56
N THR A 57 -4.54 -16.95 -2.20
CA THR A 57 -3.17 -16.40 -2.19
C THR A 57 -3.01 -15.35 -3.29
N PRO A 58 -2.01 -14.45 -3.21
CA PRO A 58 -1.66 -13.55 -4.31
C PRO A 58 -1.47 -14.30 -5.65
N ALA A 59 -0.82 -15.45 -5.59
CA ALA A 59 -0.58 -16.32 -6.74
C ALA A 59 -1.86 -17.01 -7.27
N GLY A 60 -2.99 -16.99 -6.56
CA GLY A 60 -4.27 -17.53 -7.05
C GLY A 60 -4.56 -18.98 -6.70
N MET A 61 -3.83 -19.54 -5.74
CA MET A 61 -4.22 -20.80 -5.11
C MET A 61 -5.13 -20.54 -3.92
N LEU A 62 -6.05 -21.45 -3.67
CA LEU A 62 -6.83 -21.46 -2.45
C LEU A 62 -6.11 -22.30 -1.39
N LEU A 63 -5.61 -21.65 -0.34
CA LEU A 63 -5.17 -22.35 0.86
C LEU A 63 -6.38 -22.75 1.68
N VAL A 64 -6.40 -24.00 2.14
CA VAL A 64 -7.44 -24.57 2.98
C VAL A 64 -6.77 -25.21 4.18
N SER A 65 -7.07 -24.70 5.39
CA SER A 65 -6.64 -25.34 6.64
C SER A 65 -7.75 -26.24 7.14
N THR A 66 -7.40 -27.51 7.38
CA THR A 66 -8.26 -28.48 8.04
C THR A 66 -7.67 -28.88 9.38
N ASP A 67 -8.42 -29.65 10.17
CA ASP A 67 -7.88 -30.31 11.36
C ASP A 67 -6.65 -31.19 11.05
N ALA A 68 -6.56 -31.73 9.83
CA ALA A 68 -5.55 -32.72 9.44
C ALA A 68 -4.33 -32.12 8.71
N ALA A 69 -4.51 -31.06 7.92
CA ALA A 69 -3.42 -30.50 7.10
C ALA A 69 -3.67 -29.04 6.69
N LEU A 70 -2.61 -28.37 6.22
CA LEU A 70 -2.75 -27.23 5.31
C LEU A 70 -2.65 -27.73 3.87
N ALA A 71 -3.61 -27.39 3.03
CA ALA A 71 -3.67 -27.83 1.64
C ALA A 71 -3.73 -26.65 0.67
N GLY A 72 -3.12 -26.81 -0.50
CA GLY A 72 -3.30 -25.94 -1.65
C GLY A 72 -4.28 -26.56 -2.64
N VAL A 73 -5.35 -25.84 -2.97
CA VAL A 73 -6.38 -26.26 -3.92
C VAL A 73 -6.26 -25.42 -5.18
N ASP A 74 -6.19 -26.11 -6.33
CA ASP A 74 -6.28 -25.50 -7.65
C ASP A 74 -7.71 -24.98 -7.85
N ILE A 75 -7.85 -23.67 -8.03
CA ILE A 75 -9.14 -23.00 -8.07
C ILE A 75 -9.93 -23.29 -9.35
N ASP A 76 -9.25 -23.61 -10.46
CA ASP A 76 -9.88 -23.86 -11.76
C ASP A 76 -10.36 -25.32 -11.84
N ALA A 77 -9.54 -26.26 -11.36
CA ALA A 77 -9.81 -27.69 -11.43
C ALA A 77 -10.55 -28.26 -10.21
N GLY A 78 -10.56 -27.55 -9.07
CA GLY A 78 -11.23 -28.02 -7.85
C GLY A 78 -10.59 -29.25 -7.23
N ARG A 79 -9.26 -29.37 -7.32
CA ARG A 79 -8.49 -30.52 -6.79
C ARG A 79 -7.39 -30.07 -5.86
N VAL A 80 -7.10 -30.89 -4.86
CA VAL A 80 -5.94 -30.69 -3.99
C VAL A 80 -4.67 -30.87 -4.82
N ALA A 81 -3.85 -29.83 -4.90
CA ALA A 81 -2.56 -29.86 -5.59
C ALA A 81 -1.46 -30.41 -4.67
N TRP A 82 -1.50 -30.05 -3.38
CA TRP A 82 -0.54 -30.49 -2.36
C TRP A 82 -1.13 -30.41 -0.94
N GLU A 83 -0.58 -31.17 0.00
CA GLU A 83 -0.95 -31.18 1.42
C GLU A 83 0.30 -31.13 2.32
N LYS A 84 0.18 -30.49 3.49
CA LYS A 84 1.20 -30.42 4.55
C LYS A 84 0.58 -30.78 5.90
N THR A 85 0.69 -32.05 6.29
CA THR A 85 0.07 -32.59 7.52
C THR A 85 0.69 -32.01 8.79
N GLU A 86 1.98 -31.68 8.77
CA GLU A 86 2.70 -31.02 9.85
C GLU A 86 2.17 -29.62 10.18
N LEU A 87 1.38 -29.04 9.26
CA LEU A 87 0.68 -27.77 9.42
C LEU A 87 -0.82 -27.94 9.71
N GLY A 88 -1.28 -29.15 10.02
CA GLY A 88 -2.68 -29.43 10.37
C GLY A 88 -3.15 -28.61 11.55
N GLY A 89 -4.35 -28.06 11.44
CA GLY A 89 -5.01 -27.29 12.47
C GLY A 89 -4.42 -25.89 12.74
N LEU A 90 -3.56 -25.36 11.87
CA LEU A 90 -3.06 -24.00 12.06
C LEU A 90 -4.19 -22.97 12.04
N PRO A 91 -4.20 -21.97 12.94
CA PRO A 91 -5.09 -20.82 12.84
C PRO A 91 -4.64 -19.89 11.70
N ALA A 92 -5.57 -19.08 11.18
CA ALA A 92 -5.34 -18.25 9.98
C ALA A 92 -4.22 -17.22 10.17
N ASP A 93 -4.05 -16.69 11.38
CA ASP A 93 -3.02 -15.71 11.74
C ASP A 93 -1.58 -16.29 11.75
N SER A 94 -1.45 -17.61 11.74
CA SER A 94 -0.19 -18.35 11.66
C SER A 94 0.26 -18.64 10.22
N VAL A 95 -0.56 -18.28 9.23
CA VAL A 95 -0.24 -18.40 7.80
C VAL A 95 -0.30 -17.01 7.16
N ARG A 96 0.82 -16.54 6.61
CA ARG A 96 0.93 -15.18 6.05
C ARG A 96 1.71 -15.19 4.76
N VAL A 97 1.45 -14.22 3.91
CA VAL A 97 2.33 -13.90 2.79
C VAL A 97 3.67 -13.45 3.37
N VAL A 98 4.78 -13.91 2.78
CA VAL A 98 6.10 -13.32 3.05
C VAL A 98 6.12 -11.96 2.36
N GLU A 99 6.36 -10.90 3.12
CA GLU A 99 6.23 -9.51 2.66
C GLU A 99 6.97 -9.25 1.35
N GLY A 100 6.31 -8.54 0.43
CA GLY A 100 6.86 -8.21 -0.89
C GLY A 100 7.08 -9.42 -1.82
N SER A 101 6.37 -10.53 -1.62
CA SER A 101 6.62 -11.79 -2.34
C SER A 101 5.35 -12.60 -2.63
N LEU A 102 5.46 -13.63 -3.50
CA LEU A 102 4.42 -14.64 -3.73
C LEU A 102 4.45 -15.83 -2.74
N LEU A 103 5.46 -15.90 -1.86
CA LEU A 103 5.62 -17.04 -0.96
C LEU A 103 4.69 -16.93 0.24
N MET A 104 4.35 -18.08 0.80
CA MET A 104 3.64 -18.17 2.07
C MET A 104 4.60 -18.64 3.15
N GLN A 105 4.47 -18.07 4.34
CA GLN A 105 5.05 -18.59 5.56
C GLN A 105 3.95 -19.17 6.44
N ALA A 106 4.22 -20.34 7.02
CA ALA A 106 3.35 -20.98 8.00
C ALA A 106 4.21 -21.54 9.12
N GLY A 107 3.81 -21.29 10.36
CA GLY A 107 4.61 -21.72 11.50
C GLY A 107 3.82 -21.91 12.78
N ARG A 108 4.46 -22.61 13.71
CA ARG A 108 4.09 -22.74 15.11
C ARG A 108 5.38 -22.72 15.93
N LEU A 109 5.28 -22.80 17.26
CA LEU A 109 6.47 -22.83 18.10
C LEU A 109 7.45 -23.92 17.63
N GLY A 110 8.70 -23.54 17.33
CA GLY A 110 9.76 -24.45 16.88
C GLY A 110 9.71 -24.88 15.41
N LEU A 111 8.74 -24.42 14.62
CA LEU A 111 8.62 -24.72 13.19
C LEU A 111 8.22 -23.47 12.40
N LEU A 112 9.03 -23.10 11.42
CA LEU A 112 8.66 -22.17 10.36
C LEU A 112 8.94 -22.80 9.01
N LEU A 113 7.91 -22.91 8.17
CA LEU A 113 8.03 -23.26 6.77
C LEU A 113 7.78 -22.01 5.92
N ILE A 114 8.61 -21.80 4.90
CA ILE A 114 8.32 -20.89 3.79
C ILE A 114 8.20 -21.75 2.54
N PHE A 115 7.12 -21.58 1.78
CA PHE A 115 6.79 -22.43 0.65
C PHE A 115 6.13 -21.64 -0.48
N ASP A 116 6.26 -22.18 -1.69
CA ASP A 116 5.50 -21.72 -2.85
C ASP A 116 4.05 -22.22 -2.72
N PRO A 117 3.04 -21.32 -2.67
CA PRO A 117 1.65 -21.74 -2.54
C PRO A 117 1.10 -22.50 -3.76
N VAL A 118 1.71 -22.37 -4.94
CA VAL A 118 1.27 -23.04 -6.18
C VAL A 118 1.71 -24.48 -6.21
N THR A 119 3.00 -24.73 -6.06
CA THR A 119 3.57 -26.08 -6.14
C THR A 119 3.54 -26.81 -4.80
N GLY A 120 3.46 -26.08 -3.69
CA GLY A 120 3.62 -26.63 -2.34
C GLY A 120 5.08 -26.92 -1.99
N ALA A 121 6.03 -26.62 -2.88
CA ALA A 121 7.44 -26.82 -2.64
C ALA A 121 7.90 -26.00 -1.44
N VAL A 122 8.59 -26.64 -0.50
CA VAL A 122 9.19 -25.97 0.65
C VAL A 122 10.47 -25.28 0.19
N VAL A 123 10.52 -23.97 0.33
CA VAL A 123 11.70 -23.15 0.03
C VAL A 123 12.62 -23.09 1.25
N PHE A 124 12.05 -23.06 2.45
CA PHE A 124 12.80 -23.05 3.70
C PHE A 124 12.06 -23.80 4.81
N ASP A 125 12.81 -24.57 5.59
CA ASP A 125 12.37 -25.27 6.79
C ASP A 125 13.36 -24.99 7.93
N SER A 126 12.87 -24.34 8.98
CA SER A 126 13.70 -23.94 10.13
C SER A 126 14.44 -25.10 10.79
N ARG A 127 13.93 -26.33 10.68
CA ARG A 127 14.54 -27.53 11.28
C ARG A 127 15.83 -27.94 10.58
N GLN A 128 15.97 -27.67 9.28
CA GLN A 128 17.16 -28.07 8.51
C GLN A 128 18.44 -27.38 8.99
N LEU A 129 18.31 -26.14 9.47
CA LEU A 129 19.41 -25.37 10.07
C LEU A 129 19.37 -25.36 11.60
N GLY A 130 18.43 -26.07 12.23
CA GLY A 130 18.23 -26.05 13.68
C GLY A 130 17.87 -24.67 14.25
N LEU A 131 17.25 -23.81 13.44
CA LEU A 131 16.91 -22.44 13.83
C LEU A 131 15.65 -22.45 14.71
N THR A 132 15.79 -21.94 15.94
CA THR A 132 14.68 -21.76 16.88
C THR A 132 14.16 -20.32 16.91
N GLN A 133 14.96 -19.37 16.44
CA GLN A 133 14.57 -17.98 16.25
C GLN A 133 14.93 -17.53 14.83
N ILE A 134 13.93 -17.16 14.03
CA ILE A 134 14.13 -16.61 12.69
C ILE A 134 13.90 -15.11 12.77
N VAL A 135 14.95 -14.34 12.50
CA VAL A 135 14.99 -12.89 12.68
C VAL A 135 14.74 -12.18 11.35
N THR A 136 15.46 -12.52 10.28
CA THR A 136 15.27 -11.89 8.94
C THR A 136 14.74 -12.90 7.95
N ARG A 137 13.78 -12.46 7.13
CA ARG A 137 13.19 -13.23 6.02
C ARG A 137 13.04 -12.27 4.84
N ARG A 138 14.03 -12.23 3.94
CA ARG A 138 14.03 -11.29 2.82
C ARG A 138 14.06 -12.03 1.50
N VAL A 139 12.99 -11.91 0.72
CA VAL A 139 13.00 -12.33 -0.68
C VAL A 139 13.84 -11.34 -1.47
N LEU A 140 14.79 -11.86 -2.24
CA LEU A 140 15.71 -11.14 -3.10
C LEU A 140 15.37 -11.49 -4.54
N PRO A 141 14.41 -10.78 -5.14
CA PRO A 141 13.74 -11.38 -6.26
C PRO A 141 14.55 -11.29 -7.57
N GLN A 142 15.48 -10.33 -7.72
CA GLN A 142 16.34 -10.24 -8.91
C GLN A 142 17.27 -11.46 -9.06
N SER A 143 17.59 -12.14 -7.95
CA SER A 143 18.40 -13.38 -7.95
C SER A 143 17.55 -14.63 -7.80
N GLY A 144 16.24 -14.48 -7.56
CA GLY A 144 15.35 -15.59 -7.25
C GLY A 144 15.76 -16.35 -6.00
N THR A 145 16.09 -15.63 -4.93
CA THR A 145 16.54 -16.25 -3.68
C THR A 145 15.81 -15.71 -2.45
N LEU A 146 15.80 -16.49 -1.38
CA LEU A 146 15.36 -16.09 -0.05
C LEU A 146 16.55 -16.04 0.89
N LEU A 147 16.82 -14.87 1.47
CA LEU A 147 17.78 -14.70 2.57
C LEU A 147 17.05 -14.95 3.90
N VAL A 148 17.60 -15.86 4.69
CA VAL A 148 17.15 -16.15 6.05
C VAL A 148 18.28 -15.89 7.03
N HIS A 149 17.99 -15.17 8.11
CA HIS A 149 18.88 -15.02 9.25
C HIS A 149 18.19 -15.54 10.50
N GLY A 150 18.88 -16.36 11.29
CA GLY A 150 18.35 -16.85 12.55
C GLY A 150 19.39 -17.40 13.52
N ARG A 151 18.91 -17.75 14.70
CA ARG A 151 19.70 -18.31 15.81
C ARG A 151 19.25 -19.72 16.14
N ARG A 152 20.24 -20.52 16.51
CA ARG A 152 20.09 -21.86 17.08
C ARG A 152 20.04 -21.78 18.61
N PRO A 153 19.62 -22.86 19.30
CA PRO A 153 19.76 -22.95 20.75
C PRO A 153 21.22 -22.84 21.22
N SER A 154 22.16 -23.33 20.42
CA SER A 154 23.60 -23.27 20.64
C SER A 154 24.36 -23.12 19.31
N GLY A 155 25.55 -22.51 19.36
CA GLY A 155 26.38 -22.25 18.18
C GLY A 155 26.19 -20.85 17.58
N PRO A 156 26.91 -20.53 16.50
CA PRO A 156 26.82 -19.22 15.85
C PRO A 156 25.45 -19.00 15.18
N PRO A 157 25.03 -17.74 15.00
CA PRO A 157 23.90 -17.41 14.13
C PRO A 157 24.23 -17.81 12.68
N VAL A 158 23.17 -18.01 11.90
CA VAL A 158 23.30 -18.40 10.50
C VAL A 158 22.61 -17.38 9.63
N VAL A 159 23.32 -16.93 8.59
CA VAL A 159 22.69 -16.32 7.42
C VAL A 159 22.78 -17.31 6.28
N ALA A 160 21.64 -17.68 5.71
CA ALA A 160 21.56 -18.65 4.64
C ALA A 160 20.75 -18.09 3.47
N LEU A 161 21.10 -18.57 2.28
CA LEU A 161 20.42 -18.20 1.05
C LEU A 161 19.84 -19.45 0.39
N TYR A 162 18.57 -19.38 0.06
CA TYR A 162 17.83 -20.45 -0.58
C TYR A 162 17.41 -20.05 -1.98
N ASP A 163 17.49 -20.99 -2.91
CA ASP A 163 16.93 -20.84 -4.25
C ASP A 163 15.40 -20.97 -4.18
N LEU A 164 14.68 -19.99 -4.74
CA LEU A 164 13.21 -19.96 -4.66
C LEU A 164 12.53 -21.03 -5.52
N VAL A 165 13.17 -21.50 -6.59
CA VAL A 165 12.60 -22.49 -7.51
C VAL A 165 12.76 -23.90 -6.93
N THR A 166 13.98 -24.23 -6.53
CA THR A 166 14.35 -25.59 -6.12
C THR A 166 14.19 -25.80 -4.61
N GLY A 167 14.13 -24.73 -3.81
CA GLY A 167 14.19 -24.79 -2.35
C GLY A 167 15.55 -25.23 -1.81
N ASN A 168 16.56 -25.39 -2.68
CA ASN A 168 17.89 -25.80 -2.27
C ASN A 168 18.59 -24.66 -1.53
N GLN A 169 19.24 -24.99 -0.42
CA GLN A 169 20.19 -24.08 0.22
C GLN A 169 21.39 -23.87 -0.70
N ARG A 170 21.59 -22.65 -1.19
CA ARG A 170 22.76 -22.29 -1.99
C ARG A 170 24.02 -22.21 -1.13
N TRP A 171 23.89 -21.58 0.03
CA TRP A 171 24.97 -21.47 1.02
C TRP A 171 24.41 -21.12 2.40
N ALA A 172 25.23 -21.36 3.41
CA ALA A 172 25.05 -20.86 4.77
C ALA A 172 26.36 -20.23 5.24
N ASN A 173 26.26 -19.09 5.92
CA ASN A 173 27.38 -18.33 6.45
C ASN A 173 27.18 -18.14 7.97
N GLU A 174 28.10 -18.69 8.74
CA GLU A 174 28.14 -18.61 10.21
C GLU A 174 29.15 -17.57 10.72
N THR A 175 29.90 -16.97 9.80
CA THR A 175 31.03 -16.06 10.07
C THR A 175 30.67 -14.58 9.86
N LEU A 176 29.47 -14.28 9.36
CA LEU A 176 29.05 -12.91 9.01
C LEU A 176 29.22 -11.91 10.16
N PHE A 177 28.97 -12.38 11.38
CA PHE A 177 29.03 -11.60 12.63
C PHE A 177 30.37 -11.72 13.36
N GLU A 178 31.33 -12.46 12.80
CA GLU A 178 32.68 -12.50 13.34
C GLU A 178 33.32 -11.12 13.25
N GLN A 179 34.05 -10.77 14.30
CA GLN A 179 34.71 -9.48 14.38
C GLN A 179 36.09 -9.57 13.76
N THR A 180 36.37 -8.64 12.86
CA THR A 180 37.69 -8.44 12.26
C THR A 180 38.58 -7.51 13.10
N GLU A 181 38.02 -6.78 14.06
CA GLU A 181 38.77 -5.91 14.96
C GLU A 181 39.51 -6.71 16.05
N PRO A 182 40.69 -6.23 16.53
CA PRO A 182 41.39 -6.84 17.65
C PRO A 182 40.50 -6.95 18.90
N LYS A 183 40.56 -8.10 19.57
CA LYS A 183 39.86 -8.31 20.84
C LYS A 183 40.30 -7.27 21.88
N LYS A 184 39.37 -6.47 22.38
CA LYS A 184 39.62 -5.53 23.48
C LYS A 184 39.65 -6.29 24.81
N LYS A 185 40.49 -5.84 25.75
CA LYS A 185 40.56 -6.41 27.12
C LYS A 185 39.61 -5.66 28.07
N GLY A 186 39.25 -6.29 29.18
CA GLY A 186 38.45 -5.68 30.25
C GLY A 186 37.06 -5.23 29.81
N LEU A 187 36.59 -4.08 30.32
CA LEU A 187 35.27 -3.49 30.03
C LEU A 187 35.02 -3.29 28.52
N GLY A 188 36.05 -2.94 27.75
CA GLY A 188 35.95 -2.80 26.30
C GLY A 188 35.63 -4.12 25.59
N GLY A 189 36.21 -5.23 26.07
CA GLY A 189 35.91 -6.57 25.56
C GLY A 189 34.49 -7.04 25.92
N LEU A 190 34.01 -6.70 27.11
CA LEU A 190 32.62 -6.97 27.53
C LEU A 190 31.62 -6.24 26.62
N MET A 191 31.82 -4.92 26.41
CA MET A 191 30.97 -4.13 25.52
C MET A 191 31.01 -4.63 24.08
N GLN A 192 32.19 -5.01 23.59
CA GLN A 192 32.37 -5.59 22.27
C GLN A 192 31.58 -6.90 22.09
N ASN A 193 31.51 -7.75 23.13
CA ASN A 193 30.71 -8.97 23.10
C ASN A 193 29.19 -8.69 23.20
N LEU A 194 28.76 -7.71 23.99
CA LEU A 194 27.35 -7.31 24.09
C LEU A 194 26.82 -6.76 22.76
N VAL A 195 27.59 -5.90 22.09
CA VAL A 195 27.23 -5.38 20.76
C VAL A 195 27.16 -6.52 19.74
N ARG A 196 28.06 -7.51 19.82
CA ARG A 196 27.99 -8.71 18.97
C ARG A 196 26.70 -9.48 19.22
N ALA A 197 26.42 -9.86 20.46
CA ALA A 197 25.21 -10.61 20.80
C ALA A 197 23.90 -9.88 20.38
N ALA A 198 23.88 -8.55 20.47
CA ALA A 198 22.76 -7.74 19.97
C ALA A 198 22.67 -7.79 18.44
N SER A 199 23.81 -7.63 17.74
CA SER A 199 23.91 -7.72 16.28
C SER A 199 23.40 -9.06 15.74
N GLU A 200 23.79 -10.18 16.34
CA GLU A 200 23.35 -11.54 15.97
C GLU A 200 21.83 -11.78 16.16
N GLY A 201 21.17 -10.97 16.98
CA GLY A 201 19.73 -11.06 17.26
C GLY A 201 18.88 -9.98 16.58
N THR A 202 19.50 -9.07 15.84
CA THR A 202 18.83 -7.93 15.20
C THR A 202 18.48 -8.28 13.75
N GLU A 203 17.32 -7.82 13.29
CA GLU A 203 16.95 -7.96 11.89
C GLU A 203 17.96 -7.22 11.01
N LEU A 204 18.47 -7.90 9.99
CA LEU A 204 19.34 -7.31 9.00
C LEU A 204 18.54 -6.36 8.11
N GLU A 205 19.06 -5.16 7.93
CA GLU A 205 18.70 -4.34 6.79
C GLU A 205 19.39 -4.92 5.55
N VAL A 206 18.63 -5.27 4.52
CA VAL A 206 19.10 -6.06 3.37
C VAL A 206 18.78 -5.35 2.05
N LEU A 207 19.82 -5.12 1.26
CA LEU A 207 19.73 -4.61 -0.10
C LEU A 207 20.29 -5.63 -1.10
N GLN A 208 19.46 -6.00 -2.08
CA GLN A 208 19.95 -6.68 -3.27
C GLN A 208 20.52 -5.65 -4.25
N ALA A 209 21.83 -5.72 -4.48
CA ALA A 209 22.54 -4.81 -5.37
C ALA A 209 22.91 -5.53 -6.66
N GLY A 210 21.90 -5.76 -7.50
CA GLY A 210 22.01 -6.62 -8.68
C GLY A 210 21.95 -8.12 -8.34
N PRO A 211 22.14 -9.00 -9.35
CA PRO A 211 21.97 -10.45 -9.17
C PRO A 211 23.11 -11.12 -8.37
N ASP A 212 24.28 -10.48 -8.32
CA ASP A 212 25.52 -11.08 -7.81
C ASP A 212 25.92 -10.60 -6.41
N MET A 213 25.24 -9.61 -5.83
CA MET A 213 25.65 -8.99 -4.57
C MET A 213 24.48 -8.70 -3.64
N ILE A 214 24.68 -9.02 -2.36
CA ILE A 214 23.75 -8.73 -1.27
C ILE A 214 24.48 -7.87 -0.26
N VAL A 215 24.02 -6.66 -0.02
CA VAL A 215 24.58 -5.77 1.00
C VAL A 215 23.69 -5.83 2.23
N VAL A 216 24.29 -6.06 3.39
CA VAL A 216 23.59 -6.09 4.67
C VAL A 216 24.24 -5.17 5.69
N ASN A 217 23.45 -4.58 6.57
CA ASN A 217 23.94 -3.92 7.78
C ASN A 217 23.86 -4.88 8.97
N THR A 218 25.00 -5.15 9.61
CA THR A 218 25.09 -6.06 10.77
C THR A 218 25.12 -5.31 12.10
N LEU A 219 24.59 -4.08 12.20
CA LEU A 219 24.76 -3.14 13.33
C LEU A 219 26.21 -2.63 13.54
N THR A 220 27.21 -3.47 13.27
CA THR A 220 28.65 -3.17 13.38
C THR A 220 29.25 -2.61 12.09
N GLY A 221 28.49 -2.59 10.99
CA GLY A 221 28.90 -2.04 9.71
C GLY A 221 28.19 -2.72 8.53
N LEU A 222 28.63 -2.36 7.33
CA LEU A 222 28.17 -2.96 6.09
C LEU A 222 29.00 -4.20 5.75
N ARG A 223 28.31 -5.19 5.19
CA ARG A 223 28.91 -6.39 4.60
C ARG A 223 28.29 -6.59 3.22
N ALA A 224 29.10 -6.65 2.18
CA ALA A 224 28.66 -7.14 0.88
C ALA A 224 29.02 -8.59 0.73
N LEU A 225 28.02 -9.40 0.43
CA LEU A 225 28.13 -10.82 0.19
C LEU A 225 28.05 -11.09 -1.30
N ASP A 226 28.90 -12.00 -1.75
CA ASP A 226 28.73 -12.69 -3.01
C ASP A 226 27.42 -13.49 -2.97
N ALA A 227 26.47 -13.18 -3.84
CA ALA A 227 25.17 -13.85 -3.82
C ALA A 227 25.25 -15.36 -4.16
N ARG A 228 26.32 -15.80 -4.85
CA ARG A 228 26.50 -17.21 -5.25
C ARG A 228 27.15 -18.04 -4.16
N THR A 229 28.11 -17.47 -3.42
CA THR A 229 28.92 -18.22 -2.45
C THR A 229 28.67 -17.85 -0.99
N GLY A 230 28.05 -16.70 -0.72
CA GLY A 230 27.87 -16.16 0.63
C GLY A 230 29.14 -15.56 1.23
N ALA A 231 30.25 -15.54 0.49
CA ALA A 231 31.51 -14.97 0.95
C ALA A 231 31.41 -13.45 1.05
N VAL A 232 32.02 -12.87 2.10
CA VAL A 232 32.15 -11.42 2.23
C VAL A 232 33.13 -10.91 1.17
N ARG A 233 32.64 -10.12 0.21
CA ARG A 233 33.45 -9.47 -0.82
C ARG A 233 34.16 -8.24 -0.28
N TRP A 234 33.44 -7.43 0.49
CA TRP A 234 33.98 -6.25 1.14
C TRP A 234 33.21 -5.92 2.42
N SER A 235 33.83 -5.11 3.26
CA SER A 235 33.28 -4.60 4.50
C SER A 235 33.53 -3.10 4.58
N ALA A 236 32.54 -2.35 5.05
CA ALA A 236 32.68 -0.91 5.28
C ALA A 236 32.11 -0.54 6.65
N THR A 237 32.70 0.45 7.30
CA THR A 237 32.18 1.02 8.54
C THR A 237 31.40 2.29 8.24
N LEU A 238 30.30 2.50 8.95
CA LEU A 238 29.58 3.77 8.85
C LEU A 238 30.27 4.82 9.72
N PRO A 239 30.45 6.07 9.25
CA PRO A 239 31.14 7.10 10.02
C PRO A 239 30.26 7.62 11.17
N THR A 240 30.53 7.16 12.39
CA THR A 240 29.73 7.51 13.57
C THR A 240 30.20 8.80 14.26
N ALA A 241 29.30 9.45 14.99
CA ALA A 241 29.60 10.70 15.70
C ALA A 241 30.56 10.52 16.89
N ARG A 242 30.57 9.33 17.52
CA ARG A 242 31.48 8.96 18.62
C ARG A 242 32.02 7.57 18.39
N SER A 243 33.34 7.42 18.51
CA SER A 243 34.02 6.13 18.40
C SER A 243 33.41 5.11 19.38
N GLY A 244 32.99 3.95 18.86
CA GLY A 244 32.43 2.84 19.64
C GLY A 244 30.91 2.78 19.76
N ASN A 245 30.16 3.80 19.34
CA ASN A 245 28.70 3.71 19.26
C ASN A 245 28.27 3.18 17.88
N PRO A 246 27.43 2.14 17.80
CA PRO A 246 26.92 1.68 16.51
C PRO A 246 25.96 2.73 15.91
N PRO A 247 25.97 2.89 14.59
CA PRO A 247 24.99 3.71 13.87
C PRO A 247 23.58 3.16 14.12
N ARG A 248 22.58 4.03 14.26
CA ARG A 248 21.19 3.63 14.48
C ARG A 248 20.35 3.96 13.26
N HIS A 249 19.24 3.23 13.12
CA HIS A 249 18.25 3.45 12.06
C HIS A 249 18.88 3.46 10.68
N VAL A 250 19.70 2.43 10.43
CA VAL A 250 20.39 2.29 9.15
C VAL A 250 19.39 1.79 8.11
N GLN A 251 19.27 2.50 6.99
CA GLN A 251 18.49 2.04 5.83
C GLN A 251 19.38 2.00 4.59
N LEU A 252 19.17 1.02 3.73
CA LEU A 252 19.96 0.80 2.52
C LEU A 252 19.14 1.10 1.27
N TYR A 253 19.66 1.98 0.41
CA TYR A 253 18.98 2.41 -0.80
C TYR A 253 19.78 2.07 -2.04
N PRO A 254 19.17 1.38 -3.02
CA PRO A 254 19.76 1.30 -4.34
C PRO A 254 19.79 2.70 -4.96
N SER A 255 20.84 3.03 -5.70
CA SER A 255 20.82 4.25 -6.51
C SER A 255 19.85 4.07 -7.68
N VAL A 256 18.94 5.03 -7.87
CA VAL A 256 17.97 5.02 -8.98
C VAL A 256 18.65 5.40 -10.31
N ALA A 257 19.69 6.25 -10.25
CA ALA A 257 20.33 6.81 -11.45
C ALA A 257 21.68 6.17 -11.80
N LYS A 258 22.45 5.67 -10.82
CA LYS A 258 23.81 5.15 -11.02
C LYS A 258 23.99 3.80 -10.32
N ALA A 259 23.94 2.71 -11.07
CA ALA A 259 24.04 1.35 -10.51
C ALA A 259 25.40 1.00 -9.86
N ASP A 260 26.40 1.87 -9.93
CA ASP A 260 27.74 1.68 -9.36
C ASP A 260 27.81 1.95 -7.85
N ARG A 261 26.72 2.39 -7.22
CA ARG A 261 26.70 2.83 -5.82
C ARG A 261 25.39 2.54 -5.11
N ILE A 262 25.47 2.59 -3.78
CA ILE A 262 24.33 2.57 -2.86
C ILE A 262 24.37 3.81 -1.96
N TYR A 263 23.21 4.22 -1.46
CA TYR A 263 23.11 5.21 -0.40
C TYR A 263 22.72 4.54 0.90
N VAL A 264 23.27 5.05 2.00
CA VAL A 264 23.01 4.53 3.34
C VAL A 264 22.64 5.71 4.22
N SER A 265 21.42 5.74 4.73
CA SER A 265 21.02 6.66 5.80
C SER A 265 21.33 6.01 7.14
N PHE A 266 21.68 6.83 8.13
CA PHE A 266 21.86 6.43 9.52
C PHE A 266 21.92 7.68 10.40
N ASP A 267 21.32 7.63 11.58
CA ASP A 267 21.23 8.77 12.48
C ASP A 267 20.77 10.05 11.73
N ASP A 268 21.58 11.10 11.67
CA ASP A 268 21.32 12.38 10.98
C ASP A 268 21.97 12.49 9.60
N ARG A 269 22.37 11.37 9.00
CA ARG A 269 23.38 11.33 7.94
C ARG A 269 22.99 10.45 6.77
N VAL A 270 23.45 10.83 5.59
CA VAL A 270 23.48 9.97 4.41
C VAL A 270 24.89 9.88 3.85
N MET A 271 25.29 8.69 3.40
CA MET A 271 26.59 8.41 2.78
C MET A 271 26.42 7.57 1.52
N ALA A 272 27.28 7.79 0.52
CA ALA A 272 27.36 6.95 -0.67
C ALA A 272 28.56 5.98 -0.60
N TYR A 273 28.33 4.73 -0.97
CA TYR A 273 29.37 3.71 -1.07
C TYR A 273 29.40 3.12 -2.47
N ARG A 274 30.60 2.95 -3.02
CA ARG A 274 30.82 2.27 -4.29
C ARG A 274 30.50 0.81 -4.11
N LEU A 275 29.70 0.27 -5.01
CA LEU A 275 29.24 -1.11 -4.91
C LEU A 275 30.36 -2.13 -5.14
N ALA A 276 31.35 -1.79 -5.97
CA ALA A 276 32.43 -2.71 -6.36
C ALA A 276 33.31 -3.15 -5.18
N ASP A 277 33.60 -2.25 -4.25
CA ASP A 277 34.63 -2.44 -3.22
C ASP A 277 34.25 -1.87 -1.84
N GLY A 278 33.05 -1.29 -1.69
CA GLY A 278 32.60 -0.67 -0.45
C GLY A 278 33.30 0.63 -0.11
N GLN A 279 34.06 1.23 -1.04
CA GLN A 279 34.73 2.50 -0.80
C GLN A 279 33.69 3.62 -0.63
N ALA A 280 33.84 4.43 0.43
CA ALA A 280 33.06 5.66 0.57
C ALA A 280 33.36 6.59 -0.62
N LEU A 281 32.30 7.03 -1.30
CA LEU A 281 32.41 7.91 -2.47
C LEU A 281 32.47 9.38 -2.08
N TRP A 282 32.01 9.71 -0.88
CA TRP A 282 32.04 11.07 -0.34
C TRP A 282 33.06 11.17 0.79
N ALA A 283 33.74 12.31 0.87
CA ALA A 283 34.75 12.54 1.91
C ALA A 283 34.12 12.60 3.31
N LYS A 284 32.87 13.08 3.40
CA LYS A 284 32.08 13.19 4.62
C LYS A 284 30.61 12.91 4.27
N PRO A 285 29.82 12.38 5.22
CA PRO A 285 28.39 12.22 4.99
C PRO A 285 27.69 13.58 4.86
N ALA A 286 26.62 13.63 4.06
CA ALA A 286 25.66 14.73 4.10
C ALA A 286 24.84 14.65 5.39
N THR A 287 24.46 15.80 5.95
CA THR A 287 23.79 15.88 7.25
C THR A 287 22.53 16.74 7.20
N VAL A 288 21.60 16.44 8.09
CA VAL A 288 20.39 17.22 8.39
C VAL A 288 20.32 17.57 9.88
N ASP A 289 19.46 18.51 10.26
CA ASP A 289 19.15 18.71 11.68
C ASP A 289 17.98 17.81 12.07
N GLY A 290 18.30 16.66 12.66
CA GLY A 290 17.33 15.62 13.02
C GLY A 290 17.78 14.27 12.51
N GLN A 291 17.06 13.22 12.89
CA GLN A 291 17.29 11.88 12.39
C GLN A 291 16.68 11.70 10.99
N ILE A 292 17.35 11.04 10.06
CA ILE A 292 16.76 10.70 8.76
C ILE A 292 15.78 9.53 8.95
N GLY A 293 14.51 9.76 8.59
CA GLY A 293 13.50 8.71 8.54
C GLY A 293 13.42 8.00 7.19
N ASP A 294 13.69 8.75 6.11
CA ASP A 294 13.82 8.22 4.75
C ASP A 294 14.57 9.19 3.83
N ILE A 295 14.85 8.77 2.59
CA ILE A 295 15.36 9.64 1.51
C ILE A 295 14.49 9.55 0.26
N VAL A 296 14.42 10.65 -0.49
CA VAL A 296 13.80 10.69 -1.82
C VAL A 296 14.85 11.09 -2.86
N GLN A 297 15.15 10.19 -3.79
CA GLN A 297 16.09 10.43 -4.89
C GLN A 297 15.40 11.18 -6.03
N HIS A 298 15.74 12.45 -6.21
CA HIS A 298 15.29 13.30 -7.30
C HIS A 298 16.45 13.56 -8.28
N PRO A 299 16.23 13.84 -9.59
CA PRO A 299 17.33 14.11 -10.52
C PRO A 299 18.28 15.24 -10.08
N ALA A 300 17.77 16.24 -9.36
CA ALA A 300 18.57 17.35 -8.85
C ALA A 300 19.32 17.07 -7.52
N GLY A 301 19.07 15.95 -6.86
CA GLY A 301 19.73 15.59 -5.59
C GLY A 301 18.91 14.63 -4.73
N ILE A 302 19.45 14.28 -3.57
CA ILE A 302 18.81 13.38 -2.60
C ILE A 302 18.17 14.23 -1.51
N ILE A 303 16.83 14.25 -1.46
CA ILE A 303 16.07 14.90 -0.39
C ILE A 303 16.19 14.02 0.84
N MET A 304 16.74 14.54 1.94
CA MET A 304 16.83 13.85 3.22
C MET A 304 15.63 14.26 4.07
N LEU A 305 14.85 13.30 4.59
CA LEU A 305 13.62 13.57 5.35
C LEU A 305 13.90 13.52 6.87
N PRO A 306 14.11 14.68 7.53
CA PRO A 306 14.47 14.70 8.94
C PRO A 306 13.26 14.54 9.86
N GLN A 307 13.47 13.85 10.97
CA GLN A 307 12.52 13.59 12.04
C GLN A 307 13.20 13.83 13.39
N GLY A 308 12.41 14.20 14.40
CA GLY A 308 12.89 14.25 15.77
C GLY A 308 13.19 12.86 16.29
N ALA A 309 14.30 12.69 17.00
CA ALA A 309 14.60 11.44 17.66
C ALA A 309 13.44 11.01 18.60
N PRO A 310 13.17 9.70 18.74
CA PRO A 310 12.12 9.21 19.64
C PRO A 310 12.28 9.71 21.08
N GLU A 311 11.16 9.87 21.77
CA GLU A 311 11.14 10.37 23.15
C GLU A 311 11.92 9.42 24.07
N GLY A 312 12.80 9.98 24.93
CA GLY A 312 13.64 9.18 25.82
C GLY A 312 14.91 8.59 25.20
N GLN A 313 15.16 8.74 23.89
CA GLN A 313 16.45 8.38 23.29
C GLN A 313 17.46 9.52 23.44
N SER A 314 18.63 9.20 24.01
CA SER A 314 19.78 10.12 24.12
C SER A 314 20.53 10.23 22.77
N SER A 315 19.79 10.51 21.68
CA SER A 315 20.39 10.97 20.42
C SER A 315 20.37 12.49 20.45
N GLY A 316 21.56 13.09 20.53
CA GLY A 316 21.70 14.53 20.74
C GLY A 316 21.28 15.34 19.51
N SER A 317 19.99 15.59 19.35
CA SER A 317 19.45 16.63 18.44
C SER A 317 17.92 16.80 18.48
N ARG A 318 17.18 16.22 19.44
CA ARG A 318 15.74 16.50 19.54
C ARG A 318 15.50 17.92 20.07
N LYS A 319 15.42 18.89 19.17
CA LYS A 319 15.07 20.28 19.49
C LYS A 319 13.54 20.41 19.51
N VAL A 320 12.98 20.81 20.64
CA VAL A 320 11.54 21.06 20.78
C VAL A 320 11.34 22.51 21.18
N ILE A 321 10.54 23.25 20.42
CA ILE A 321 10.13 24.62 20.72
C ILE A 321 8.61 24.63 20.83
N ASN A 322 8.09 25.14 21.96
CA ASN A 322 6.65 25.23 22.22
C ASN A 322 5.91 23.89 22.01
N GLY A 323 6.53 22.78 22.43
CA GLY A 323 5.96 21.43 22.28
C GLY A 323 6.10 20.83 20.87
N VAL A 324 6.71 21.54 19.91
CA VAL A 324 6.88 21.07 18.52
C VAL A 324 8.32 20.72 18.24
N VAL A 325 8.56 19.54 17.71
CA VAL A 325 9.87 19.14 17.18
C VAL A 325 10.28 20.12 16.07
N GLN A 326 11.53 20.54 16.11
CA GLN A 326 12.16 21.37 15.08
C GLN A 326 13.20 20.54 14.37
N THR A 327 13.11 20.47 13.05
CA THR A 327 14.09 19.78 12.20
C THR A 327 14.67 20.73 11.16
N GLY A 328 15.66 20.26 10.41
CA GLY A 328 16.30 21.00 9.33
C GLY A 328 16.53 20.09 8.13
N LEU A 329 15.76 20.32 7.06
CA LEU A 329 15.84 19.55 5.83
C LEU A 329 17.01 20.04 4.97
N ASN A 330 17.64 19.14 4.23
CA ASN A 330 18.58 19.53 3.19
C ASN A 330 18.57 18.51 2.05
N VAL A 331 19.21 18.89 0.94
CA VAL A 331 19.34 18.05 -0.26
C VAL A 331 20.82 17.75 -0.46
N ALA A 332 21.20 16.48 -0.53
CA ALA A 332 22.58 16.07 -0.81
C ALA A 332 22.85 16.04 -2.32
N ARG A 333 24.01 16.54 -2.73
CA ARG A 333 24.50 16.39 -4.11
C ARG A 333 25.03 14.98 -4.32
N TYR A 334 24.74 14.41 -5.48
CA TYR A 334 25.17 13.06 -5.83
C TYR A 334 26.69 12.90 -5.95
N ASP A 335 27.39 13.94 -6.39
CA ASP A 335 28.79 13.85 -6.78
C ASP A 335 29.73 13.75 -5.58
N ASP A 336 29.50 14.55 -4.54
CA ASP A 336 30.43 14.69 -3.40
C ASP A 336 29.76 14.63 -2.02
N GLY A 337 28.43 14.51 -1.96
CA GLY A 337 27.69 14.49 -0.71
C GLY A 337 27.59 15.84 -0.02
N THR A 338 28.04 16.93 -0.65
CA THR A 338 27.79 18.27 -0.11
C THR A 338 26.32 18.60 -0.14
N THR A 339 25.85 19.36 0.83
CA THR A 339 24.46 19.79 0.88
C THR A 339 24.22 21.01 0.00
N ILE A 340 23.06 21.09 -0.67
CA ILE A 340 22.71 22.20 -1.56
C ILE A 340 22.60 23.50 -0.76
N ALA A 341 21.84 23.49 0.33
CA ALA A 341 21.74 24.63 1.22
C ALA A 341 22.94 24.66 2.19
N GLN A 342 23.55 25.85 2.36
CA GLN A 342 24.66 26.07 3.31
C GLN A 342 24.22 25.84 4.77
N LYS A 343 22.96 26.14 5.07
CA LYS A 343 22.30 25.83 6.34
C LYS A 343 21.06 25.00 6.02
N PRO A 344 20.75 23.95 6.79
CA PRO A 344 19.51 23.21 6.61
C PRO A 344 18.30 24.14 6.63
N LEU A 345 17.35 23.86 5.74
CA LEU A 345 16.07 24.55 5.71
C LEU A 345 15.31 24.21 6.99
N HIS A 346 15.00 25.23 7.78
CA HIS A 346 14.26 25.04 9.01
C HIS A 346 12.84 24.50 8.73
N MET A 347 12.49 23.40 9.38
CA MET A 347 11.18 22.77 9.32
C MET A 347 10.56 22.74 10.72
N ARG A 348 9.32 23.22 10.83
CA ARG A 348 8.54 23.13 12.07
C ARG A 348 7.83 21.77 12.09
N GLY A 349 8.54 20.71 12.43
CA GLY A 349 7.98 19.36 12.54
C GLY A 349 8.91 18.29 12.00
N ASN A 350 8.39 17.07 11.89
CA ASN A 350 9.01 15.96 11.19
C ASN A 350 8.65 16.04 9.71
N VAL A 351 9.61 15.95 8.81
CA VAL A 351 9.30 15.73 7.38
C VAL A 351 9.09 14.23 7.19
N THR A 352 7.86 13.84 6.88
CA THR A 352 7.44 12.43 6.85
C THR A 352 7.39 11.87 5.44
N ASP A 353 7.18 12.72 4.43
CA ASP A 353 7.14 12.31 3.03
C ASP A 353 7.56 13.48 2.10
N ALA A 354 7.95 13.15 0.87
CA ALA A 354 8.22 14.10 -0.19
C ALA A 354 7.76 13.54 -1.55
N LEU A 355 6.58 13.99 -2.02
CA LEU A 355 6.00 13.56 -3.29
C LEU A 355 6.60 14.34 -4.46
N ILE A 356 7.32 13.67 -5.35
CA ILE A 356 7.95 14.30 -6.53
C ILE A 356 6.88 14.84 -7.49
N THR A 357 6.99 16.12 -7.84
CA THR A 357 6.10 16.85 -8.76
C THR A 357 6.91 17.66 -9.78
N GLY A 358 7.42 16.96 -10.80
CA GLY A 358 8.35 17.54 -11.76
C GLY A 358 9.72 17.81 -11.14
N ASP A 359 10.20 19.05 -11.24
CA ASP A 359 11.49 19.48 -10.69
C ASP A 359 11.42 19.85 -9.19
N ALA A 360 10.22 19.74 -8.60
CA ALA A 360 9.93 20.04 -7.21
C ALA A 360 9.43 18.80 -6.46
N ALA A 361 9.32 18.90 -5.14
CA ALA A 361 8.67 17.90 -4.31
C ALA A 361 7.69 18.57 -3.34
N VAL A 362 6.53 17.95 -3.10
CA VAL A 362 5.58 18.38 -2.06
C VAL A 362 5.98 17.67 -0.77
N LEU A 363 6.41 18.45 0.21
CA LEU A 363 6.79 17.96 1.54
C LEU A 363 5.53 17.78 2.38
N GLU A 364 5.42 16.62 3.04
CA GLU A 364 4.50 16.41 4.16
C GLU A 364 5.26 16.59 5.48
N VAL A 365 4.73 17.47 6.35
CA VAL A 365 5.34 17.83 7.62
C VAL A 365 4.35 17.54 8.76
N ASP A 366 4.72 16.64 9.66
CA ASP A 366 3.97 16.37 10.89
C ASP A 366 4.43 17.27 12.03
N ALA A 367 3.51 18.07 12.58
CA ALA A 367 3.75 18.91 13.73
C ALA A 367 2.52 18.99 14.63
N GLU A 368 2.69 18.69 15.92
CA GLU A 368 1.57 18.66 16.89
C GLU A 368 0.45 17.69 16.46
N SER A 369 0.82 16.56 15.82
CA SER A 369 -0.14 15.60 15.25
C SER A 369 -1.09 16.23 14.23
N LYS A 370 -0.61 17.25 13.51
CA LYS A 370 -1.28 17.91 12.38
C LYS A 370 -0.35 17.88 11.20
N THR A 371 -0.95 17.76 10.02
CA THR A 371 -0.24 17.76 8.76
C THR A 371 -0.11 19.17 8.21
N PHE A 372 1.08 19.51 7.78
CA PHE A 372 1.40 20.72 7.04
C PHE A 372 2.08 20.33 5.73
N VAL A 373 1.97 21.18 4.72
CA VAL A 373 2.60 20.97 3.43
C VAL A 373 3.44 22.16 3.00
N ASN A 374 4.49 21.88 2.24
CA ASN A 374 5.26 22.89 1.52
C ASN A 374 5.76 22.32 0.18
N VAL A 375 6.21 23.18 -0.72
CA VAL A 375 6.76 22.79 -2.02
C VAL A 375 8.25 23.10 -2.03
N LEU A 376 9.08 22.06 -2.05
CA LEU A 376 10.52 22.14 -2.17
C LEU A 376 10.91 22.26 -3.64
N ASP A 377 11.60 23.35 -3.99
CA ASP A 377 12.43 23.40 -5.17
C ASP A 377 13.73 22.62 -4.89
N VAL A 378 13.87 21.44 -5.49
CA VAL A 378 14.90 20.49 -5.08
C VAL A 378 16.29 20.97 -5.48
N GLY A 379 16.43 21.55 -6.68
CA GLY A 379 17.71 22.01 -7.21
C GLY A 379 18.26 23.24 -6.47
N ALA A 380 17.37 24.11 -5.97
CA ALA A 380 17.76 25.26 -5.16
C ALA A 380 17.80 24.96 -3.65
N ALA A 381 17.19 23.85 -3.20
CA ALA A 381 16.91 23.54 -1.79
C ALA A 381 16.20 24.70 -1.07
N THR A 382 15.18 25.28 -1.72
CA THR A 382 14.35 26.36 -1.19
C THR A 382 12.88 25.98 -1.24
N VAL A 383 12.08 26.46 -0.29
CA VAL A 383 10.62 26.28 -0.31
C VAL A 383 9.90 27.41 -1.02
N ARG A 384 8.77 27.09 -1.67
CA ARG A 384 7.93 28.06 -2.39
C ARG A 384 6.91 28.74 -1.49
N LEU A 385 6.43 28.07 -0.44
CA LEU A 385 5.54 28.70 0.55
C LEU A 385 6.39 29.33 1.66
N LYS A 386 6.06 30.58 2.02
CA LYS A 386 6.75 31.33 3.09
C LYS A 386 6.63 30.65 4.46
N LYS A 387 5.56 29.88 4.67
CA LYS A 387 5.27 29.09 5.86
C LYS A 387 4.64 27.78 5.41
N ASP A 388 4.88 26.71 6.15
CA ASP A 388 4.17 25.46 5.92
C ASP A 388 2.67 25.67 6.13
N VAL A 389 1.86 25.18 5.20
CA VAL A 389 0.42 25.39 5.18
C VAL A 389 -0.26 24.19 5.82
N LYS A 390 -1.05 24.43 6.86
CA LYS A 390 -1.81 23.39 7.53
C LYS A 390 -2.89 22.85 6.60
N ILE A 391 -3.01 21.53 6.52
CA ILE A 391 -4.12 20.84 5.86
C ILE A 391 -4.91 20.01 6.89
N LYS A 392 -6.11 19.56 6.53
CA LYS A 392 -6.84 18.53 7.29
C LYS A 392 -6.42 17.14 6.81
N GLY A 393 -6.32 16.17 7.72
CA GLY A 393 -5.92 14.81 7.39
C GLY A 393 -4.44 14.68 7.03
N GLN A 394 -4.06 13.50 6.52
CA GLN A 394 -2.73 13.22 5.98
C GLN A 394 -2.73 13.40 4.46
N LEU A 395 -1.60 13.78 3.87
CA LEU A 395 -1.52 13.96 2.43
C LEU A 395 -1.71 12.61 1.71
N ALA A 396 -2.59 12.56 0.71
CA ALA A 396 -2.81 11.35 -0.10
C ALA A 396 -2.44 11.55 -1.57
N TYR A 397 -2.63 12.77 -2.06
CA TYR A 397 -2.35 13.16 -3.44
C TYR A 397 -1.95 14.63 -3.47
N ALA A 398 -1.01 14.98 -4.35
CA ALA A 398 -0.60 16.35 -4.56
C ALA A 398 -0.16 16.58 -6.01
N GLU A 399 -0.48 17.75 -6.55
CA GLU A 399 -0.13 18.15 -7.90
C GLU A 399 0.11 19.67 -7.98
N LEU A 400 1.15 20.07 -8.70
CA LEU A 400 1.35 21.48 -9.07
C LEU A 400 0.58 21.78 -10.36
N THR A 401 -0.44 22.62 -10.25
CA THR A 401 -1.27 23.07 -11.38
C THR A 401 -1.06 24.57 -11.60
N PRO A 402 -1.52 25.15 -12.74
CA PRO A 402 -1.51 26.59 -12.95
C PRO A 402 -2.22 27.39 -11.85
N ALA A 403 -3.18 26.79 -11.14
CA ALA A 403 -3.90 27.43 -10.04
C ALA A 403 -3.18 27.33 -8.68
N GLY A 404 -2.16 26.49 -8.53
CA GLY A 404 -1.43 26.29 -7.28
C GLY A 404 -1.18 24.82 -6.96
N LEU A 405 -1.08 24.50 -5.67
CA LEU A 405 -0.93 23.12 -5.20
C LEU A 405 -2.30 22.50 -4.94
N LEU A 406 -2.79 21.70 -5.89
CA LEU A 406 -3.98 20.87 -5.69
C LEU A 406 -3.61 19.66 -4.83
N TYR A 407 -4.37 19.40 -3.78
CA TYR A 407 -4.17 18.21 -2.94
C TYR A 407 -5.48 17.52 -2.57
N ILE A 408 -5.37 16.23 -2.28
CA ILE A 408 -6.40 15.44 -1.62
C ILE A 408 -5.77 14.85 -0.36
N SER A 409 -6.45 14.97 0.76
CA SER A 409 -6.04 14.33 2.00
C SER A 409 -6.90 13.10 2.31
N ARG A 410 -6.37 12.27 3.21
CA ARG A 410 -7.03 11.12 3.80
C ARG A 410 -7.26 11.41 5.29
N PRO A 411 -8.37 10.93 5.89
CA PRO A 411 -8.71 11.28 7.26
C PRO A 411 -7.68 10.72 8.24
N ASP A 412 -7.53 11.38 9.38
CA ASP A 412 -6.71 10.90 10.50
C ASP A 412 -7.58 10.71 11.76
N ALA A 413 -6.94 10.43 12.90
CA ALA A 413 -7.66 10.17 14.15
C ALA A 413 -8.55 11.33 14.60
N GLY A 414 -8.19 12.57 14.25
CA GLY A 414 -8.83 13.80 14.74
C GLY A 414 -9.46 14.70 13.68
N THR A 415 -9.23 14.47 12.37
CA THR A 415 -9.70 15.36 11.30
C THR A 415 -10.26 14.61 10.09
N ASP A 416 -11.24 15.24 9.42
CA ASP A 416 -11.81 14.75 8.16
C ASP A 416 -10.83 14.96 7.00
N ALA A 417 -10.97 14.16 5.93
CA ALA A 417 -10.30 14.41 4.66
C ALA A 417 -10.85 15.67 3.96
N GLU A 418 -10.06 16.27 3.09
CA GLU A 418 -10.47 17.40 2.25
C GLU A 418 -9.79 17.40 0.87
N VAL A 419 -10.34 18.19 -0.05
CA VAL A 419 -9.68 18.62 -1.28
C VAL A 419 -9.62 20.14 -1.30
N ASN A 420 -8.45 20.69 -1.59
CA ASN A 420 -8.26 22.12 -1.77
C ASN A 420 -7.13 22.43 -2.77
N VAL A 421 -6.99 23.70 -3.12
CA VAL A 421 -5.85 24.23 -3.88
C VAL A 421 -5.20 25.30 -3.05
N ILE A 422 -3.91 25.15 -2.72
CA ILE A 422 -3.14 26.17 -2.02
C ILE A 422 -2.54 27.13 -3.05
N ASP A 423 -2.85 28.41 -2.93
CA ASP A 423 -2.17 29.44 -3.71
C ASP A 423 -0.72 29.57 -3.26
N LEU A 424 0.23 29.37 -4.16
CA LEU A 424 1.66 29.34 -3.81
C LEU A 424 2.23 30.71 -3.43
N THR A 425 1.55 31.81 -3.78
CA THR A 425 1.99 33.17 -3.47
C THR A 425 1.53 33.61 -2.09
N SER A 426 0.25 33.38 -1.77
CA SER A 426 -0.33 33.76 -0.48
C SER A 426 -0.18 32.68 0.59
N GLY A 427 -0.11 31.40 0.21
CA GLY A 427 -0.22 30.25 1.12
C GLY A 427 -1.64 29.97 1.60
N GLU A 428 -2.64 30.68 1.07
CA GLU A 428 -4.04 30.53 1.47
C GLU A 428 -4.76 29.49 0.60
N PRO A 429 -5.72 28.73 1.17
CA PRO A 429 -6.59 27.86 0.38
C PRO A 429 -7.47 28.69 -0.56
N ARG A 430 -7.62 28.21 -1.80
CA ARG A 430 -8.48 28.84 -2.82
C ARG A 430 -9.94 28.44 -2.65
N PHE A 431 -10.22 27.23 -2.20
CA PHE A 431 -11.59 26.82 -1.88
C PHE A 431 -11.93 27.33 -0.49
N LYS A 432 -12.76 28.38 -0.43
CA LYS A 432 -13.28 28.93 0.84
C LYS A 432 -14.09 27.89 1.61
N ASP A 433 -14.92 27.15 0.88
CA ASP A 433 -15.59 25.95 1.35
C ASP A 433 -14.87 24.75 0.73
N ALA A 434 -14.03 24.06 1.51
CA ALA A 434 -13.31 22.88 1.01
C ALA A 434 -14.30 21.75 0.68
N ILE A 435 -13.91 20.88 -0.25
CA ILE A 435 -14.63 19.63 -0.49
C ILE A 435 -14.23 18.68 0.64
N GLU A 436 -15.11 18.49 1.61
CA GLU A 436 -14.77 17.79 2.86
C GLU A 436 -15.43 16.42 3.01
N GLY A 437 -14.71 15.52 3.67
CA GLY A 437 -15.25 14.27 4.20
C GLY A 437 -16.04 14.51 5.48
N GLY A 438 -16.82 13.51 5.89
CA GLY A 438 -17.55 13.52 7.16
C GLY A 438 -17.26 12.28 7.98
N LYS A 439 -17.21 12.44 9.31
CA LYS A 439 -17.00 11.34 10.28
C LYS A 439 -15.70 10.54 10.05
N ARG A 440 -14.64 11.21 9.60
CA ARG A 440 -13.32 10.62 9.28
C ARG A 440 -13.40 9.56 8.18
N ALA A 441 -14.30 9.75 7.22
CA ALA A 441 -14.38 8.92 6.03
C ALA A 441 -13.40 9.40 4.94
N PRO A 442 -12.87 8.49 4.10
CA PRO A 442 -12.08 8.86 2.94
C PRO A 442 -12.95 9.63 1.93
N LEU A 443 -12.27 10.27 0.96
CA LEU A 443 -12.89 10.93 -0.19
C LEU A 443 -12.64 10.06 -1.42
N PRO A 444 -13.59 9.23 -1.87
CA PRO A 444 -13.44 8.51 -3.13
C PRO A 444 -13.27 9.50 -4.28
N TYR A 445 -12.23 9.31 -5.10
CA TYR A 445 -11.94 10.20 -6.22
C TYR A 445 -11.51 9.43 -7.46
N ALA A 446 -11.70 10.05 -8.62
CA ALA A 446 -11.26 9.56 -9.92
C ALA A 446 -10.96 10.73 -10.87
N MET A 447 -10.06 10.53 -11.84
CA MET A 447 -9.63 11.59 -12.76
C MET A 447 -9.94 11.23 -14.21
N GLU A 448 -10.56 12.15 -14.95
CA GLU A 448 -10.81 12.06 -16.39
C GLU A 448 -10.30 13.33 -17.07
N GLY A 449 -9.15 13.24 -17.74
CA GLY A 449 -8.49 14.40 -18.34
C GLY A 449 -8.24 15.51 -17.31
N ARG A 450 -8.79 16.70 -17.57
CA ARG A 450 -8.67 17.89 -16.70
C ARG A 450 -9.58 17.87 -15.48
N THR A 451 -10.54 16.94 -15.41
CA THR A 451 -11.53 16.90 -14.33
C THR A 451 -11.14 15.87 -13.27
N LEU A 452 -11.08 16.32 -12.03
CA LEU A 452 -11.01 15.47 -10.84
C LEU A 452 -12.42 15.36 -10.24
N TYR A 453 -12.98 14.15 -10.22
CA TYR A 453 -14.25 13.85 -9.59
C TYR A 453 -14.01 13.38 -8.15
N VAL A 454 -14.76 13.92 -7.20
CA VAL A 454 -14.60 13.62 -5.76
C VAL A 454 -15.97 13.46 -5.12
N TYR A 455 -16.17 12.37 -4.37
CA TYR A 455 -17.35 12.22 -3.53
C TYR A 455 -17.07 12.75 -2.12
N ALA A 456 -17.74 13.84 -1.74
CA ALA A 456 -17.70 14.42 -0.42
C ALA A 456 -18.66 13.69 0.51
N THR A 457 -18.13 12.91 1.45
CA THR A 457 -18.95 12.15 2.41
C THR A 457 -19.69 13.04 3.41
N ARG A 458 -19.26 14.28 3.61
CA ARG A 458 -19.88 15.24 4.55
C ARG A 458 -21.28 15.67 4.12
N ASP A 459 -21.39 16.16 2.89
CA ASP A 459 -22.66 16.66 2.33
C ASP A 459 -23.26 15.69 1.31
N ARG A 460 -22.60 14.54 1.10
CA ARG A 460 -23.01 13.42 0.27
C ARG A 460 -23.20 13.80 -1.20
N LYS A 461 -22.31 14.63 -1.74
CA LYS A 461 -22.35 15.05 -3.16
C LYS A 461 -21.11 14.61 -3.92
N LEU A 462 -21.26 14.38 -5.21
CA LEU A 462 -20.14 14.36 -6.14
C LEU A 462 -19.82 15.78 -6.59
N TYR A 463 -18.54 16.10 -6.61
CA TYR A 463 -17.96 17.34 -7.08
C TYR A 463 -17.12 17.08 -8.32
N ALA A 464 -17.11 18.05 -9.23
CA ALA A 464 -16.18 18.12 -10.34
C ALA A 464 -15.23 19.28 -10.10
N VAL A 465 -13.93 18.98 -9.98
CA VAL A 465 -12.84 19.95 -9.81
C VAL A 465 -12.15 20.13 -11.15
N ASP A 466 -12.05 21.37 -11.60
CA ASP A 466 -11.20 21.77 -12.71
C ASP A 466 -9.77 21.97 -12.17
N ARG A 467 -8.86 21.07 -12.56
CA ARG A 467 -7.49 21.01 -12.03
C ARG A 467 -6.66 22.24 -12.38
N ASP A 468 -6.79 22.78 -13.59
CA ASP A 468 -5.94 23.90 -14.01
C ASP A 468 -6.52 25.24 -13.57
N ALA A 469 -7.84 25.40 -13.60
CA ALA A 469 -8.50 26.61 -13.11
C ALA A 469 -8.49 26.70 -11.59
N GLY A 470 -8.37 25.56 -10.90
CA GLY A 470 -8.51 25.51 -9.45
C GLY A 470 -9.88 26.01 -9.02
N THR A 471 -10.93 25.51 -9.67
CA THR A 471 -12.33 25.77 -9.32
C THR A 471 -13.08 24.45 -9.21
N PHE A 472 -14.20 24.44 -8.48
CA PHE A 472 -15.03 23.25 -8.36
C PHE A 472 -16.50 23.61 -8.41
N ARG A 473 -17.33 22.63 -8.77
CA ARG A 473 -18.78 22.72 -8.71
C ARG A 473 -19.37 21.41 -8.21
N ALA A 474 -20.49 21.50 -7.50
CA ALA A 474 -21.30 20.32 -7.24
C ALA A 474 -21.77 19.75 -8.59
N LEU A 475 -21.48 18.47 -8.81
CA LEU A 475 -21.94 17.74 -9.98
C LEU A 475 -23.35 17.20 -9.71
N THR A 476 -23.59 16.71 -8.48
CA THR A 476 -24.88 16.11 -8.08
C THR A 476 -25.55 16.92 -6.97
N GLY A 477 -26.85 16.67 -6.76
CA GLY A 477 -27.47 16.86 -5.45
C GLY A 477 -26.97 15.84 -4.42
N GLU A 478 -27.60 15.82 -3.24
CA GLU A 478 -27.30 14.85 -2.19
C GLU A 478 -27.65 13.42 -2.65
N ILE A 479 -26.68 12.50 -2.56
CA ILE A 479 -26.84 11.07 -2.81
C ILE A 479 -27.14 10.38 -1.47
N LYS A 480 -28.38 9.92 -1.31
CA LYS A 480 -28.84 9.31 -0.05
C LYS A 480 -28.54 7.82 -0.03
N LEU A 481 -27.40 7.47 0.56
CA LEU A 481 -27.05 6.07 0.82
C LEU A 481 -27.86 5.50 1.98
N GLN A 482 -28.13 4.20 1.92
CA GLN A 482 -28.86 3.48 2.96
C GLN A 482 -27.89 2.71 3.88
N GLY A 483 -28.33 2.44 5.11
CA GLY A 483 -27.59 1.61 6.08
C GLY A 483 -26.39 2.30 6.74
N ASP A 484 -26.37 3.64 6.77
CA ASP A 484 -25.23 4.44 7.25
C ASP A 484 -23.89 4.10 6.56
N ASP A 485 -23.99 3.59 5.33
CA ASP A 485 -22.86 3.11 4.56
C ASP A 485 -21.98 4.25 4.02
N VAL A 486 -20.69 3.99 3.92
CA VAL A 486 -19.67 4.96 3.51
C VAL A 486 -18.99 4.46 2.24
N PRO A 487 -19.07 5.20 1.13
CA PRO A 487 -18.36 4.85 -0.10
C PRO A 487 -16.86 4.88 0.08
N THR A 488 -16.21 3.88 -0.50
CA THR A 488 -14.76 3.71 -0.47
C THR A 488 -14.14 3.91 -1.84
N THR A 489 -14.92 3.74 -2.93
CA THR A 489 -14.40 3.76 -4.30
C THR A 489 -15.28 4.60 -5.22
N LEU A 490 -14.64 5.38 -6.09
CA LEU A 490 -15.25 6.06 -7.23
C LEU A 490 -14.50 5.59 -8.48
N GLU A 491 -15.24 5.07 -9.47
CA GLU A 491 -14.67 4.61 -10.73
C GLU A 491 -15.24 5.39 -11.92
N ILE A 492 -14.43 5.60 -12.96
CA ILE A 492 -14.90 6.09 -14.26
C ILE A 492 -15.17 4.89 -15.16
N ARG A 493 -16.34 4.88 -15.79
CA ARG A 493 -16.79 3.87 -16.76
C ARG A 493 -17.30 4.53 -18.04
N PRO A 494 -17.45 3.77 -19.14
CA PRO A 494 -18.13 4.27 -20.33
C PRO A 494 -19.50 4.87 -20.00
N GLY A 495 -20.29 4.17 -19.18
CA GLY A 495 -21.64 4.59 -18.76
C GLY A 495 -21.71 5.81 -17.82
N GLY A 496 -20.60 6.21 -17.17
CA GLY A 496 -20.57 7.32 -16.21
C GLY A 496 -19.59 7.10 -15.06
N LEU A 497 -19.88 7.72 -13.93
CA LEU A 497 -19.17 7.56 -12.66
C LEU A 497 -19.89 6.50 -11.82
N VAL A 498 -19.14 5.58 -11.21
CA VAL A 498 -19.69 4.53 -10.34
C VAL A 498 -19.15 4.70 -8.93
N LEU A 499 -20.03 5.04 -7.99
CA LEU A 499 -19.72 5.16 -6.57
C LEU A 499 -20.07 3.84 -5.87
N ILE A 500 -19.10 3.27 -5.15
CA ILE A 500 -19.18 1.94 -4.58
C ILE A 500 -18.91 2.02 -3.07
N SER A 501 -19.76 1.35 -2.30
CA SER A 501 -19.60 1.12 -0.87
C SER A 501 -19.84 -0.36 -0.55
N SER A 502 -19.87 -0.72 0.74
CA SER A 502 -20.04 -2.13 1.14
C SER A 502 -21.40 -2.70 0.75
N GLN A 503 -22.44 -1.87 0.71
CA GLN A 503 -23.84 -2.25 0.58
C GLN A 503 -24.61 -1.39 -0.44
N ASN A 504 -24.00 -0.34 -0.99
CA ASN A 504 -24.62 0.53 -2.00
C ASN A 504 -23.75 0.60 -3.26
N LEU A 505 -24.41 0.72 -4.41
CA LEU A 505 -23.79 1.07 -5.68
C LEU A 505 -24.62 2.14 -6.35
N VAL A 506 -23.97 3.21 -6.82
CA VAL A 506 -24.62 4.35 -7.48
C VAL A 506 -23.93 4.62 -8.81
N VAL A 507 -24.71 4.64 -9.88
CA VAL A 507 -24.26 5.01 -11.23
C VAL A 507 -24.73 6.44 -11.51
N VAL A 508 -23.79 7.32 -11.81
CA VAL A 508 -24.03 8.75 -12.04
C VAL A 508 -23.54 9.13 -13.42
N GLY A 509 -24.34 9.86 -14.20
CA GLY A 509 -23.90 10.43 -15.47
C GLY A 509 -22.84 11.52 -15.27
N ARG A 510 -22.05 11.79 -16.31
CA ARG A 510 -21.08 12.91 -16.30
C ARG A 510 -21.74 14.29 -16.21
N ASP A 511 -23.05 14.35 -16.44
CA ASP A 511 -23.92 15.49 -16.22
C ASP A 511 -24.40 15.62 -14.75
N GLY A 512 -24.12 14.61 -13.91
CA GLY A 512 -24.53 14.56 -12.51
C GLY A 512 -25.91 13.95 -12.26
N GLN A 513 -26.57 13.40 -13.27
CA GLN A 513 -27.82 12.67 -13.06
C GLN A 513 -27.53 11.30 -12.45
N VAL A 514 -28.16 10.99 -11.31
CA VAL A 514 -28.15 9.63 -10.77
C VAL A 514 -28.98 8.75 -11.70
N LYS A 515 -28.32 7.85 -12.42
CA LYS A 515 -28.97 6.92 -13.36
C LYS A 515 -29.57 5.74 -12.63
N GLN A 516 -28.81 5.17 -11.70
CA GLN A 516 -29.21 4.01 -10.92
C GLN A 516 -28.60 4.06 -9.53
N GLN A 517 -29.34 3.53 -8.54
CA GLN A 517 -28.86 3.32 -7.19
C GLN A 517 -29.47 2.03 -6.66
N VAL A 518 -28.63 1.15 -6.13
CA VAL A 518 -29.06 -0.09 -5.47
C VAL A 518 -28.49 -0.15 -4.05
N TYR A 519 -29.26 -0.75 -3.16
CA TYR A 519 -28.88 -1.05 -1.78
C TYR A 519 -29.23 -2.50 -1.48
N TYR A 520 -28.25 -3.23 -0.98
CA TYR A 520 -28.40 -4.58 -0.47
C TYR A 520 -28.08 -4.53 1.02
N PRO A 521 -28.97 -4.93 1.94
CA PRO A 521 -28.73 -4.77 3.36
C PRO A 521 -27.69 -5.78 3.88
N ALA A 522 -26.76 -5.33 4.73
CA ALA A 522 -25.78 -6.20 5.35
C ALA A 522 -26.43 -7.29 6.23
N PRO A 523 -25.82 -8.49 6.33
CA PRO A 523 -26.10 -9.45 7.40
C PRO A 523 -25.78 -8.87 8.77
N GLN A 524 -26.45 -9.32 9.84
CA GLN A 524 -26.23 -8.81 11.19
C GLN A 524 -24.99 -9.40 11.91
N LEU A 525 -23.81 -9.55 11.27
CA LEU A 525 -22.67 -10.25 11.88
C LEU A 525 -21.26 -9.75 11.49
N PRO A 526 -20.28 -9.70 12.44
CA PRO A 526 -18.92 -9.20 12.20
C PRO A 526 -17.98 -10.13 11.40
N GLY A 527 -18.21 -11.45 11.39
CA GLY A 527 -17.25 -12.43 10.85
C GLY A 527 -17.09 -12.40 9.32
N LEU A 528 -18.16 -12.14 8.57
CA LEU A 528 -18.15 -12.16 7.10
C LEU A 528 -17.42 -10.95 6.47
N LEU A 529 -17.36 -9.81 7.17
CA LEU A 529 -16.64 -8.61 6.70
C LEU A 529 -15.13 -8.89 6.53
N ARG A 530 -14.56 -9.78 7.33
CA ARG A 530 -13.12 -10.14 7.25
C ARG A 530 -12.74 -10.77 5.89
N ALA A 531 -13.63 -11.55 5.28
CA ALA A 531 -13.37 -12.20 4.00
C ALA A 531 -13.33 -11.19 2.83
N LEU A 532 -14.15 -10.13 2.87
CA LEU A 532 -14.10 -9.04 1.90
C LEU A 532 -12.81 -8.21 2.06
N TYR A 533 -12.40 -7.90 3.29
CA TYR A 533 -11.12 -7.23 3.55
C TYR A 533 -9.90 -8.08 3.13
N ALA A 534 -10.00 -9.41 3.21
CA ALA A 534 -8.93 -10.29 2.72
C ALA A 534 -8.68 -10.13 1.21
N MET A 535 -9.68 -9.75 0.40
CA MET A 535 -9.50 -9.50 -1.04
C MET A 535 -8.53 -8.35 -1.31
N GLU A 536 -8.59 -7.27 -0.52
CA GLU A 536 -7.66 -6.14 -0.65
C GLU A 536 -6.22 -6.58 -0.34
N SER A 537 -6.03 -7.45 0.66
CA SER A 537 -4.72 -8.01 0.98
C SER A 537 -4.15 -8.91 -0.13
N VAL A 538 -5.02 -9.64 -0.86
CA VAL A 538 -4.63 -10.45 -2.03
C VAL A 538 -4.16 -9.53 -3.15
N ARG A 539 -4.91 -8.46 -3.45
CA ARG A 539 -4.51 -7.46 -4.43
C ARG A 539 -3.19 -6.80 -4.03
N ALA A 540 -3.06 -6.34 -2.79
CA ALA A 540 -1.83 -5.71 -2.30
C ALA A 540 -0.62 -6.65 -2.37
N GLY A 541 -0.76 -7.93 -2.00
CA GLY A 541 0.29 -8.93 -2.16
C GLY A 541 0.63 -9.22 -3.62
N LEU A 542 -0.37 -9.26 -4.51
CA LEU A 542 -0.19 -9.43 -5.95
C LEU A 542 0.54 -8.22 -6.56
N TYR A 543 0.18 -7.00 -6.19
CA TYR A 543 0.89 -5.78 -6.60
C TYR A 543 2.31 -5.72 -6.03
N GLY A 544 2.54 -6.17 -4.79
CA GLY A 544 3.87 -6.21 -4.20
C GLY A 544 4.83 -7.18 -4.88
N ALA A 545 4.33 -8.28 -5.46
CA ALA A 545 5.16 -9.36 -5.99
C ALA A 545 5.15 -9.52 -7.53
N ALA A 546 4.07 -9.09 -8.20
CA ALA A 546 3.84 -9.29 -9.64
C ALA A 546 3.66 -8.00 -10.44
N ALA A 547 3.81 -6.84 -9.78
CA ALA A 547 3.68 -5.45 -10.24
C ALA A 547 4.16 -5.14 -11.68
N SER A 548 4.96 -6.00 -12.26
CA SER A 548 6.25 -5.58 -12.74
C SER A 548 6.62 -6.08 -14.12
N SER A 549 5.84 -7.05 -14.57
CA SER A 549 5.83 -7.61 -15.91
C SER A 549 5.43 -6.60 -17.01
N TYR A 550 5.16 -5.34 -16.66
CA TYR A 550 4.67 -4.29 -17.56
C TYR A 550 5.47 -2.99 -17.54
N GLY A 551 6.66 -2.98 -16.91
CA GLY A 551 7.53 -1.80 -16.91
C GLY A 551 7.75 -1.20 -18.31
N ASP A 552 7.94 -2.07 -19.32
CA ASP A 552 8.12 -1.65 -20.71
C ASP A 552 6.84 -1.13 -21.38
N ALA A 553 5.67 -1.69 -21.03
CA ALA A 553 4.38 -1.24 -21.54
C ALA A 553 3.99 0.12 -20.94
N PHE A 554 4.23 0.33 -19.64
CA PHE A 554 4.08 1.64 -19.00
C PHE A 554 5.14 2.63 -19.48
N ALA A 555 6.37 2.19 -19.79
CA ALA A 555 7.39 3.04 -20.40
C ALA A 555 6.97 3.46 -21.81
N GLN A 556 6.38 2.55 -22.59
CA GLN A 556 5.83 2.85 -23.91
C GLN A 556 4.62 3.79 -23.82
N MET A 557 3.72 3.55 -22.87
CA MET A 557 2.57 4.42 -22.60
C MET A 557 3.02 5.81 -22.15
N SER A 558 4.08 5.90 -21.34
CA SER A 558 4.73 7.16 -20.99
C SER A 558 5.33 7.88 -22.20
N ARG A 559 6.01 7.14 -23.08
CA ARG A 559 6.54 7.70 -24.33
C ARG A 559 5.45 8.23 -25.26
N GLN A 560 4.27 7.61 -25.25
CA GLN A 560 3.12 7.97 -26.10
C GLN A 560 2.16 8.96 -25.44
N ALA A 561 2.21 9.13 -24.12
CA ALA A 561 1.38 10.06 -23.38
C ALA A 561 1.73 11.51 -23.76
N THR A 562 0.72 12.25 -24.22
CA THR A 562 0.83 13.69 -24.53
C THR A 562 0.60 14.57 -23.30
N ASP A 563 -0.11 14.06 -22.29
CA ASP A 563 -0.31 14.72 -21.00
C ASP A 563 0.90 14.53 -20.08
N THR A 564 1.35 15.62 -19.45
CA THR A 564 2.56 15.64 -18.63
C THR A 564 2.38 14.87 -17.32
N ALA A 565 1.16 14.89 -16.73
CA ALA A 565 0.84 14.13 -15.53
C ALA A 565 0.73 12.63 -15.83
N ALA A 566 -0.01 12.25 -16.88
CA ALA A 566 -0.10 10.87 -17.35
C ALA A 566 1.28 10.30 -17.72
N LYS A 567 2.13 11.07 -18.41
CA LYS A 567 3.50 10.69 -18.78
C LYS A 567 4.39 10.42 -17.57
N ARG A 568 4.28 11.24 -16.52
CA ARG A 568 5.03 11.06 -15.27
C ARG A 568 4.50 9.90 -14.44
N LEU A 569 3.19 9.79 -14.27
CA LEU A 569 2.56 8.66 -13.55
C LEU A 569 2.93 7.33 -14.21
N THR A 570 2.83 7.26 -15.54
CA THR A 570 3.22 6.07 -16.30
C THR A 570 4.73 5.85 -16.31
N ALA A 571 5.58 6.88 -16.24
CA ALA A 571 7.03 6.71 -16.09
C ALA A 571 7.44 6.21 -14.69
N GLN A 572 6.80 6.73 -13.64
CA GLN A 572 6.98 6.29 -12.26
C GLN A 572 6.49 4.85 -12.08
N MET A 573 5.31 4.54 -12.63
CA MET A 573 4.82 3.16 -12.75
C MET A 573 5.78 2.31 -13.58
N ALA A 574 6.29 2.78 -14.71
CA ALA A 574 7.26 2.04 -15.51
C ALA A 574 8.55 1.73 -14.75
N THR A 575 9.02 2.65 -13.91
CA THR A 575 10.24 2.46 -13.11
C THR A 575 9.98 1.52 -11.93
N ALA A 576 8.90 1.75 -11.18
CA ALA A 576 8.47 0.88 -10.08
C ALA A 576 8.16 -0.55 -10.56
N TYR A 577 7.62 -0.68 -11.77
CA TYR A 577 7.22 -1.95 -12.36
C TYR A 577 8.35 -2.62 -13.14
N SER A 578 9.22 -1.94 -13.90
CA SER A 578 10.36 -2.60 -14.60
C SER A 578 11.35 -3.29 -13.64
N GLN A 579 11.63 -2.69 -12.48
CA GLN A 579 12.44 -3.33 -11.44
C GLN A 579 11.84 -4.60 -10.89
N GLY A 580 10.51 -4.74 -10.96
CA GLY A 580 9.87 -5.92 -10.46
C GLY A 580 9.88 -7.10 -11.47
N GLY A 581 10.11 -6.87 -12.77
CA GLY A 581 9.88 -7.90 -13.81
C GLY A 581 10.91 -9.03 -13.70
N ALA A 582 12.12 -8.64 -13.29
CA ALA A 582 13.17 -9.53 -12.81
C ALA A 582 12.82 -10.26 -11.48
N GLN A 583 11.73 -9.89 -10.80
CA GLN A 583 11.32 -10.53 -9.55
C GLN A 583 10.55 -11.82 -9.78
N LEU A 584 9.84 -11.96 -10.90
CA LEU A 584 9.10 -13.19 -11.22
C LEU A 584 10.00 -14.30 -11.78
N THR A 585 11.14 -13.97 -12.39
CA THR A 585 12.11 -14.97 -12.90
C THR A 585 12.67 -15.88 -11.81
N GLY A 586 12.61 -15.41 -10.56
CA GLY A 586 13.05 -16.17 -9.42
C GLY A 586 12.09 -17.22 -8.91
N TYR A 587 10.80 -17.14 -9.24
CA TYR A 587 9.79 -18.08 -8.74
C TYR A 587 9.69 -19.32 -9.62
N SER A 588 8.97 -20.35 -9.13
CA SER A 588 8.59 -21.49 -9.96
C SER A 588 7.88 -21.02 -11.22
N HIS A 589 8.08 -21.74 -12.33
CA HIS A 589 7.47 -21.38 -13.61
C HIS A 589 5.94 -21.33 -13.50
N GLU A 590 5.36 -22.24 -12.72
CA GLU A 590 3.93 -22.29 -12.41
C GLU A 590 3.46 -21.06 -11.64
N ALA A 591 4.16 -20.68 -10.55
CA ALA A 591 3.79 -19.50 -9.76
C ALA A 591 3.96 -18.20 -10.55
N ALA A 592 5.05 -18.06 -11.30
CA ALA A 592 5.29 -16.90 -12.16
C ALA A 592 4.22 -16.78 -13.26
N ALA A 593 3.86 -17.89 -13.90
CA ALA A 593 2.82 -17.91 -14.94
C ALA A 593 1.45 -17.54 -14.38
N LEU A 594 1.07 -18.12 -13.23
CA LEU A 594 -0.23 -17.87 -12.60
C LEU A 594 -0.32 -16.43 -12.07
N ALA A 595 0.72 -15.94 -11.38
CA ALA A 595 0.79 -14.56 -10.92
C ALA A 595 0.76 -13.56 -12.10
N SER A 596 1.45 -13.84 -13.20
CA SER A 596 1.42 -13.00 -14.40
C SER A 596 0.03 -12.96 -15.05
N LYS A 597 -0.65 -14.13 -15.16
CA LYS A 597 -2.03 -14.23 -15.66
C LYS A 597 -2.97 -13.40 -14.78
N ARG A 598 -2.82 -13.49 -13.47
CA ARG A 598 -3.65 -12.79 -12.49
C ARG A 598 -3.40 -11.30 -12.48
N PHE A 599 -2.14 -10.87 -12.51
CA PHE A 599 -1.78 -9.46 -12.59
C PHE A 599 -2.38 -8.81 -13.85
N ARG A 600 -2.26 -9.47 -15.02
CA ARG A 600 -2.96 -9.03 -16.24
C ARG A 600 -4.46 -8.85 -16.03
N ALA A 601 -5.10 -9.81 -15.38
CA ALA A 601 -6.52 -9.74 -15.11
C ALA A 601 -6.86 -8.61 -14.12
N SER A 602 -6.01 -8.34 -13.11
CA SER A 602 -6.23 -7.26 -12.14
C SER A 602 -6.03 -5.85 -12.73
N LEU A 603 -5.31 -5.70 -13.84
CA LEU A 603 -5.19 -4.42 -14.56
C LEU A 603 -6.52 -4.01 -15.22
N SER A 604 -7.40 -4.96 -15.51
CA SER A 604 -8.75 -4.62 -15.95
C SER A 604 -9.57 -4.16 -14.75
N VAL A 605 -10.21 -3.00 -14.83
CA VAL A 605 -11.12 -2.55 -13.77
C VAL A 605 -12.34 -3.49 -13.80
N PRO A 606 -12.58 -4.33 -12.78
CA PRO A 606 -13.58 -5.41 -12.89
C PRO A 606 -14.96 -4.83 -13.14
N GLY A 607 -15.69 -5.33 -14.13
CA GLY A 607 -17.02 -4.83 -14.49
C GLY A 607 -18.10 -5.09 -13.44
N SER A 608 -17.78 -5.83 -12.37
CA SER A 608 -18.68 -6.16 -11.28
C SER A 608 -18.04 -5.92 -9.91
N VAL A 609 -18.88 -5.82 -8.87
CA VAL A 609 -18.51 -5.79 -7.45
C VAL A 609 -19.26 -6.88 -6.69
N PHE A 610 -18.65 -7.45 -5.66
CA PHE A 610 -19.33 -8.41 -4.80
C PHE A 610 -19.98 -7.71 -3.61
N MET A 611 -21.24 -8.04 -3.33
CA MET A 611 -21.99 -7.54 -2.19
C MET A 611 -22.57 -8.70 -1.40
N LEU A 612 -22.21 -8.76 -0.12
CA LEU A 612 -22.77 -9.72 0.81
C LEU A 612 -24.07 -9.16 1.40
N THR A 613 -25.16 -9.92 1.30
CA THR A 613 -26.47 -9.51 1.80
C THR A 613 -27.27 -10.68 2.41
N ARG A 614 -28.44 -10.38 2.98
CA ARG A 614 -29.36 -11.39 3.51
C ARG A 614 -30.13 -12.05 2.37
N ALA A 615 -30.46 -13.33 2.52
CA ALA A 615 -31.34 -14.01 1.58
C ALA A 615 -32.73 -13.32 1.55
N PRO A 616 -33.40 -13.21 0.37
CA PRO A 616 -34.71 -12.58 0.25
C PRO A 616 -35.80 -13.20 1.15
N GLU A 617 -35.70 -14.50 1.45
CA GLU A 617 -36.63 -15.22 2.33
C GLU A 617 -36.27 -15.08 3.82
N GLY A 618 -35.26 -14.29 4.17
CA GLY A 618 -34.84 -14.02 5.54
C GLY A 618 -33.98 -15.11 6.20
N ASN A 619 -33.90 -16.31 5.61
CA ASN A 619 -33.07 -17.41 6.10
C ASN A 619 -31.71 -17.48 5.37
N GLY A 620 -30.63 -17.11 6.07
CA GLY A 620 -29.26 -17.24 5.58
C GLY A 620 -28.70 -15.99 4.87
N ASN A 621 -27.46 -16.12 4.39
CA ASN A 621 -26.71 -15.06 3.73
C ASN A 621 -26.45 -15.43 2.26
N VAL A 622 -26.32 -14.43 1.40
CA VAL A 622 -26.03 -14.61 -0.02
C VAL A 622 -24.94 -13.65 -0.44
N LEU A 623 -24.07 -14.10 -1.35
CA LEU A 623 -23.13 -13.23 -2.05
C LEU A 623 -23.70 -12.92 -3.42
N LEU A 624 -23.82 -11.63 -3.73
CA LEU A 624 -24.24 -11.15 -5.03
C LEU A 624 -23.03 -10.62 -5.79
N GLN A 625 -22.93 -10.96 -7.07
CA GLN A 625 -22.10 -10.24 -8.02
C GLN A 625 -22.97 -9.19 -8.71
N ILE A 626 -22.65 -7.90 -8.51
CA ILE A 626 -23.41 -6.77 -9.04
C ILE A 626 -22.63 -6.16 -10.20
N ASP A 627 -23.29 -6.01 -11.35
CA ASP A 627 -22.77 -5.26 -12.48
C ASP A 627 -22.60 -3.78 -12.16
N LYS A 628 -21.45 -3.20 -12.47
CA LYS A 628 -21.17 -1.79 -12.16
C LYS A 628 -21.80 -0.80 -13.13
N GLU A 629 -22.20 -1.24 -14.33
CA GLU A 629 -22.83 -0.34 -15.32
C GLU A 629 -24.35 -0.26 -15.17
N SER A 630 -24.99 -1.41 -14.96
CA SER A 630 -26.45 -1.56 -14.85
C SER A 630 -26.96 -1.66 -13.41
N ALA A 631 -26.06 -1.74 -12.41
CA ALA A 631 -26.39 -1.95 -11.00
C ALA A 631 -27.25 -3.21 -10.74
N GLN A 632 -27.32 -4.15 -11.70
CA GLN A 632 -28.11 -5.38 -11.57
C GLN A 632 -27.26 -6.54 -11.06
N SER A 633 -27.88 -7.45 -10.32
CA SER A 633 -27.24 -8.70 -9.93
C SER A 633 -27.04 -9.58 -11.16
N ARG A 634 -25.79 -9.94 -11.45
CA ARG A 634 -25.38 -10.89 -12.50
C ARG A 634 -25.46 -12.32 -11.99
N ALA A 635 -25.01 -12.52 -10.76
CA ALA A 635 -24.91 -13.83 -10.13
C ALA A 635 -25.27 -13.74 -8.63
N ARG A 636 -25.79 -14.85 -8.11
CA ARG A 636 -26.10 -15.04 -6.69
C ARG A 636 -25.62 -16.41 -6.23
N VAL A 637 -24.93 -16.45 -5.10
CA VAL A 637 -24.61 -17.69 -4.39
C VAL A 637 -25.15 -17.65 -2.98
N ASP A 638 -25.93 -18.67 -2.62
CA ASP A 638 -26.41 -18.87 -1.25
C ASP A 638 -25.27 -19.44 -0.38
N LEU A 639 -24.96 -18.77 0.72
CA LEU A 639 -23.88 -19.15 1.65
C LEU A 639 -24.38 -20.12 2.74
N GLY A 640 -25.57 -20.69 2.56
CA GLY A 640 -26.22 -21.59 3.50
C GLY A 640 -26.83 -20.89 4.71
N LYS A 641 -27.18 -21.70 5.71
CA LYS A 641 -27.86 -21.28 6.95
C LYS A 641 -26.89 -21.00 8.10
N GLU A 642 -25.60 -21.26 7.90
CA GLU A 642 -24.59 -21.02 8.93
C GLU A 642 -24.51 -19.54 9.28
N ARG A 643 -24.41 -19.27 10.59
CA ARG A 643 -24.26 -17.92 11.11
C ARG A 643 -23.00 -17.25 10.54
N GLU A 644 -21.89 -17.98 10.53
CA GLU A 644 -20.61 -17.54 10.00
C GLU A 644 -20.11 -18.57 8.97
N PRO A 645 -20.56 -18.48 7.70
CA PRO A 645 -20.14 -19.41 6.67
C PRO A 645 -18.64 -19.20 6.38
N VAL A 646 -17.94 -20.30 6.13
CA VAL A 646 -16.53 -20.28 5.73
C VAL A 646 -16.46 -20.21 4.22
N TYR A 647 -16.02 -19.08 3.69
CA TYR A 647 -15.91 -18.83 2.26
C TYR A 647 -14.72 -17.93 1.91
N ALA A 648 -14.33 -17.92 0.63
CA ALA A 648 -13.36 -17.00 0.09
C ALA A 648 -13.77 -16.60 -1.34
N VAL A 649 -13.50 -15.36 -1.72
CA VAL A 649 -13.77 -14.83 -3.05
C VAL A 649 -12.45 -14.51 -3.72
N ASP A 650 -12.34 -14.87 -4.98
CA ASP A 650 -11.27 -14.41 -5.86
C ASP A 650 -11.89 -13.59 -7.00
N ASP A 651 -11.81 -12.28 -6.89
CA ASP A 651 -12.33 -11.35 -7.88
C ASP A 651 -11.53 -11.33 -9.19
N VAL A 652 -10.27 -11.75 -9.15
CA VAL A 652 -9.41 -11.84 -10.33
C VAL A 652 -9.82 -13.02 -11.22
N SER A 653 -10.13 -14.18 -10.63
CA SER A 653 -10.63 -15.35 -11.38
C SER A 653 -12.16 -15.41 -11.46
N ASN A 654 -12.85 -14.50 -10.76
CA ASN A 654 -14.30 -14.45 -10.67
C ASN A 654 -14.90 -15.75 -10.09
N MET A 655 -14.32 -16.23 -8.99
CA MET A 655 -14.68 -17.47 -8.32
C MET A 655 -15.06 -17.22 -6.85
N LEU A 656 -16.01 -18.01 -6.34
CA LEU A 656 -16.33 -18.13 -4.92
C LEU A 656 -16.08 -19.56 -4.47
N PHE A 657 -15.45 -19.72 -3.32
CA PHE A 657 -15.22 -21.01 -2.68
C PHE A 657 -15.99 -21.04 -1.36
N LEU A 658 -16.82 -22.06 -1.13
CA LEU A 658 -17.70 -22.16 0.03
C LEU A 658 -17.58 -23.53 0.70
N ARG A 659 -17.38 -23.54 2.02
CA ARG A 659 -17.59 -24.74 2.83
C ARG A 659 -19.09 -25.00 2.98
N THR A 660 -19.57 -26.15 2.51
CA THR A 660 -21.00 -26.53 2.62
C THR A 660 -21.28 -27.51 3.74
N THR A 661 -20.28 -28.32 4.12
CA THR A 661 -20.27 -29.15 5.34
C THR A 661 -18.84 -29.20 5.88
N GLY A 662 -18.63 -29.72 7.10
CA GLY A 662 -17.32 -29.76 7.79
C GLY A 662 -16.12 -29.94 6.85
N GLY A 663 -16.07 -31.02 6.08
CA GLY A 663 -14.99 -31.31 5.13
C GLY A 663 -15.30 -31.09 3.64
N THR A 664 -16.40 -30.44 3.25
CA THR A 664 -16.75 -30.27 1.83
C THR A 664 -16.61 -28.82 1.39
N LEU A 665 -15.83 -28.60 0.33
CA LEU A 665 -15.61 -27.33 -0.33
C LEU A 665 -16.28 -27.33 -1.71
N VAL A 666 -16.97 -26.26 -2.06
CA VAL A 666 -17.62 -26.08 -3.38
C VAL A 666 -17.11 -24.80 -4.03
N GLY A 667 -16.70 -24.90 -5.28
CA GLY A 667 -16.30 -23.77 -6.11
C GLY A 667 -17.43 -23.35 -7.05
N TYR A 668 -17.72 -22.06 -7.11
CA TYR A 668 -18.70 -21.44 -7.98
C TYR A 668 -18.01 -20.46 -8.92
N ARG A 669 -18.31 -20.54 -10.22
CA ARG A 669 -17.87 -19.56 -11.22
C ARG A 669 -18.93 -18.51 -11.39
N LEU A 670 -18.57 -17.25 -11.18
CA LEU A 670 -19.50 -16.13 -11.05
C LEU A 670 -19.71 -15.37 -12.34
#